data_AF-A0A1Q3S430-F1
#
_entry.id   AF-A0A1Q3S430-F1
#
_cell.length_a   1.000
_cell.length_b   1.000
_cell.length_c   1.000
_cell.angle_alpha   90.00
_cell.angle_beta   90.00
_cell.angle_gamma   90.00
#
_symmetry.space_group_name_H-M   'P 1'
#
loop_
_entity.id
_entity.type
_entity.pdbx_description
1 polymer ?
#
loop_
_entity_poly.entity_id
_entity_poly.type
_entity_poly.pdbx_seq_one_letter_code
_entity_poly.pdbx_strand_id
1 'polypeptide(L)'
;MAQEQQPAAALDLKMPDYTPASPNAFALTKYGDIPINEFTGMVTANIPVYTYKAGKLEVPITLNYTGAGVKVNQTASWTGINWTLNAGGVITRTIHDKPDESEYLDGRITGDMIDPAGFLNGSQYGAWLNMIFAKLRRVYDVKPDEYSFSFPGYSGNFFMDDNFIPRLVKADSNLKIEIVGTETDLKARLRQSKEFCITTPDGVKHYFGGENATETTFPGTTHDNPYSPTGLYLTRMEHPDYGTVYFDYETDPVNRHIRLDQGERVTIIEYELTEPNMECVRPPTDEGHSYFANGVIVSNGKHLSKIRSANNYIEVSFGTSAGSPFNYTKVLNNIVVKNGSNILHKVDLSYLFPQTATTSERFFLNKVEFNKDKNYGSGGRKYEQYVMDYNDPLALPNSRMSQATDTYGYYNGKISNTTALPQNNDILFHNYYPNLADRSSDFTYAVKGSLKKITFPTGGYTEFEYEAPKAKDYVKGAVNINIWRNSPSRIPATRTTASAPLGDLVFDPNGTGTTSKAFIDEEIAVKIDVTANAQMGHTDRIVFKLIDETANTTETTNIVMPDGTIEIGTGNFAFTRDFTINTIKGHAYRVEISNAYSSAIQYEAMMYFNYTKGFKTVDEPGMRVIRTTDYTAPTQNAFVKRYYYNKVQDLLKDPFELLNFPSKPQYTIDYQLIKCCNMSGGAPILQPKSSEIRFRSLSSQTTFPLRVLDKKYEYVTISYGGDDFELGGKQKHFNNQFMDYQVGIQPFSRSIFQYEKAMYNGNAEQIFSGTLLDEIDLIKRNNTLYKTKEQTYKYQYDDIAHTSGVIGGYAFYNCLFINSGVDNFDLSKYYLNARRVELVEQNSKEFIEPVPMTIQDVNDDNYKSIAVKQEFIYNALIGLPTRTVTYTSEDNGVFWHNRIYANQPHLLTGITAAQTAAVSKLLELNKVSAPVEERTFKGVGAVLPTLTGAQRTLYKSWNNKPNLILPEIIQSSKGTAGALEDRVLIEEYDSQANATLVSMKNGPKTMYVYNAFGQVLMKIENYTGAASGSGTGEPITFPEIVPGTPCNMAQNYPGGQVTFYHYDPVTQLLIKSIDSNCRITTYEYDVLNRLKQVKDHEGNIIGDYDNNYKLN
;
A
#
# COMPACT_ATOMS: atom_id res chain seq x y z
N MET A 1 15.91 -33.79 21.40
CA MET A 1 14.98 -34.56 20.54
C MET A 1 15.64 -34.76 19.18
N ALA A 2 15.34 -35.85 18.48
CA ALA A 2 16.03 -36.28 17.25
C ALA A 2 16.09 -35.16 16.19
N GLN A 3 17.30 -34.83 15.73
CA GLN A 3 17.56 -33.87 14.67
C GLN A 3 16.89 -34.33 13.37
N GLU A 4 15.89 -33.59 12.92
CA GLU A 4 15.42 -33.65 11.54
C GLU A 4 16.53 -33.03 10.67
N GLN A 5 17.18 -33.88 9.86
CA GLN A 5 18.20 -33.45 8.90
C GLN A 5 17.55 -32.54 7.87
N GLN A 6 18.06 -31.31 7.76
CA GLN A 6 17.79 -30.44 6.62
C GLN A 6 18.28 -31.16 5.35
N PRO A 7 17.44 -31.32 4.31
CA PRO A 7 17.89 -31.97 3.08
C PRO A 7 18.99 -31.14 2.43
N ALA A 8 19.99 -31.81 1.85
CA ALA A 8 20.96 -31.19 0.98
C ALA A 8 20.21 -30.40 -0.12
N ALA A 9 20.70 -29.20 -0.46
CA ALA A 9 20.27 -28.51 -1.66
C ALA A 9 20.74 -29.34 -2.88
N ALA A 10 19.96 -30.35 -3.22
CA ALA A 10 20.09 -31.12 -4.44
C ALA A 10 19.69 -30.20 -5.60
N LEU A 11 20.33 -30.44 -6.76
CA LEU A 11 19.80 -29.97 -8.04
C LEU A 11 18.29 -30.25 -8.04
N ASP A 12 17.46 -29.22 -8.21
CA ASP A 12 16.00 -29.36 -8.33
C ASP A 12 15.67 -30.00 -9.70
N LEU A 13 16.16 -31.23 -9.90
CA LEU A 13 15.61 -32.18 -10.84
C LEU A 13 14.22 -32.49 -10.29
N LYS A 14 13.24 -31.65 -10.66
CA LYS A 14 11.82 -31.88 -10.38
C LYS A 14 11.38 -33.15 -11.09
N MET A 15 11.69 -34.29 -10.48
CA MET A 15 10.80 -35.43 -10.52
C MET A 15 9.58 -35.05 -9.66
N PRO A 16 8.35 -35.41 -10.05
CA PRO A 16 7.26 -35.45 -9.10
C PRO A 16 7.56 -36.58 -8.11
N ASP A 17 8.41 -36.30 -7.13
CA ASP A 17 8.55 -37.15 -5.97
C ASP A 17 7.36 -36.83 -5.06
N TYR A 18 6.44 -37.77 -5.01
CA TYR A 18 5.17 -37.60 -4.31
C TYR A 18 5.38 -38.05 -2.85
N THR A 19 5.87 -37.16 -2.01
CA THR A 19 5.70 -37.28 -0.56
C THR A 19 4.36 -36.65 -0.19
N PRO A 20 3.38 -37.41 0.31
CA PRO A 20 2.15 -36.81 0.80
C PRO A 20 2.49 -35.80 1.89
N ALA A 21 1.80 -34.65 1.87
CA ALA A 21 1.88 -33.71 2.98
C ALA A 21 1.53 -34.46 4.27
N SER A 22 2.30 -34.22 5.34
CA SER A 22 1.95 -34.79 6.64
C SER A 22 0.50 -34.42 6.98
N PRO A 23 -0.28 -35.25 7.70
CA PRO A 23 -1.66 -34.93 8.05
C PRO A 23 -1.82 -33.53 8.69
N ASN A 24 -0.81 -33.06 9.43
CA ASN A 24 -0.76 -31.71 10.00
C ASN A 24 -0.49 -30.62 8.93
N ALA A 25 0.38 -30.87 7.95
CA ALA A 25 0.60 -29.97 6.82
C ALA A 25 -0.62 -29.92 5.87
N PHE A 26 -1.36 -31.03 5.73
CA PHE A 26 -2.62 -31.08 4.99
C PHE A 26 -3.76 -30.36 5.73
N ALA A 27 -3.79 -30.40 7.07
CA ALA A 27 -4.73 -29.60 7.86
C ALA A 27 -4.49 -28.08 7.72
N LEU A 28 -3.28 -27.65 7.33
CA LEU A 28 -2.95 -26.26 7.00
C LEU A 28 -3.33 -25.88 5.55
N THR A 29 -3.60 -26.86 4.66
CA THR A 29 -4.15 -26.60 3.31
C THR A 29 -5.66 -26.35 3.30
N LYS A 30 -6.28 -26.15 4.48
CA LYS A 30 -7.66 -25.66 4.58
C LYS A 30 -7.76 -24.30 3.86
N TYR A 31 -8.48 -24.28 2.74
CA TYR A 31 -8.96 -23.03 2.15
C TYR A 31 -9.82 -22.30 3.21
N GLY A 32 -9.42 -21.08 3.57
CA GLY A 32 -10.07 -20.30 4.64
C GLY A 32 -9.09 -19.51 5.50
N ASP A 33 -8.18 -18.74 4.88
CA ASP A 33 -7.36 -17.75 5.58
C ASP A 33 -6.95 -16.66 4.59
N ILE A 34 -7.93 -15.85 4.19
CA ILE A 34 -7.67 -14.76 3.26
C ILE A 34 -6.83 -13.71 4.00
N PRO A 35 -5.61 -13.39 3.53
CA PRO A 35 -4.73 -12.50 4.26
C PRO A 35 -5.33 -11.10 4.32
N ILE A 36 -5.13 -10.47 5.48
CA ILE A 36 -5.41 -9.06 5.70
C ILE A 36 -4.06 -8.33 5.68
N ASN A 37 -3.99 -7.21 4.97
CA ASN A 37 -2.89 -6.28 5.18
C ASN A 37 -3.11 -5.61 6.52
N GLU A 38 -2.54 -6.19 7.58
CA GLU A 38 -2.70 -5.75 8.97
C GLU A 38 -2.28 -4.28 9.15
N PHE A 39 -1.23 -3.84 8.45
CA PHE A 39 -0.75 -2.46 8.51
C PHE A 39 -1.77 -1.44 7.99
N THR A 40 -2.62 -1.80 7.02
CA THR A 40 -3.65 -0.91 6.47
C THR A 40 -5.08 -1.29 6.86
N GLY A 41 -5.27 -2.48 7.45
CA GLY A 41 -6.58 -3.06 7.75
C GLY A 41 -7.39 -3.45 6.51
N MET A 42 -6.77 -3.61 5.34
CA MET A 42 -7.45 -3.94 4.08
C MET A 42 -7.47 -5.43 3.80
N VAL A 43 -8.55 -5.93 3.20
CA VAL A 43 -8.61 -7.31 2.71
C VAL A 43 -7.72 -7.46 1.49
N THR A 44 -6.91 -8.52 1.45
CA THR A 44 -6.11 -8.92 0.29
C THR A 44 -6.47 -10.34 -0.13
N ALA A 45 -7.45 -10.50 -1.03
CA ALA A 45 -7.86 -11.82 -1.51
C ALA A 45 -7.18 -12.16 -2.84
N ASN A 46 -6.82 -13.42 -3.03
CA ASN A 46 -6.25 -13.94 -4.27
C ASN A 46 -7.06 -15.13 -4.76
N ILE A 47 -7.53 -15.07 -6.01
CA ILE A 47 -8.14 -16.19 -6.71
C ILE A 47 -7.14 -16.65 -7.78
N PRO A 48 -6.47 -17.80 -7.59
CA PRO A 48 -5.59 -18.35 -8.62
C PRO A 48 -6.43 -18.86 -9.80
N VAL A 49 -6.07 -18.43 -11.02
CA VAL A 49 -6.79 -18.80 -12.25
C VAL A 49 -6.03 -19.89 -13.01
N TYR A 50 -4.76 -19.65 -13.31
CA TYR A 50 -3.90 -20.58 -14.07
C TYR A 50 -2.42 -20.19 -13.91
N THR A 51 -1.49 -21.14 -14.05
CA THR A 51 -0.06 -20.82 -14.14
C THR A 51 0.46 -21.21 -15.51
N TYR A 52 0.78 -20.21 -16.33
CA TYR A 52 1.32 -20.42 -17.66
C TYR A 52 2.80 -20.81 -17.58
N LYS A 53 3.19 -21.90 -18.24
CA LYS A 53 4.57 -22.40 -18.25
C LYS A 53 5.14 -22.38 -19.66
N ALA A 54 6.37 -21.88 -19.82
CA ALA A 54 7.08 -21.93 -21.09
C ALA A 54 8.60 -21.96 -20.88
N GLY A 55 9.23 -23.09 -21.25
CA GLY A 55 10.63 -23.33 -20.90
C GLY A 55 10.81 -23.34 -19.38
N LYS A 56 11.76 -22.55 -18.87
CA LYS A 56 12.01 -22.38 -17.43
C LYS A 56 11.20 -21.25 -16.78
N LEU A 57 10.30 -20.60 -17.53
CA LEU A 57 9.46 -19.49 -17.03
C LEU A 57 8.11 -20.00 -16.53
N GLU A 58 7.66 -19.44 -15.40
CA GLU A 58 6.32 -19.60 -14.88
C GLU A 58 5.66 -18.22 -14.71
N VAL A 59 4.45 -18.06 -15.23
CA VAL A 59 3.65 -16.83 -15.15
C VAL A 59 2.33 -17.14 -14.44
N PRO A 60 2.19 -16.80 -13.15
CA PRO A 60 0.92 -16.96 -12.45
C PRO A 60 -0.11 -15.95 -12.98
N ILE A 61 -1.33 -16.44 -13.21
CA ILE A 61 -2.51 -15.65 -13.59
C ILE A 61 -3.47 -15.72 -12.40
N THR A 62 -3.70 -14.59 -11.75
CA THR A 62 -4.56 -14.49 -10.56
C THR A 62 -5.47 -13.27 -10.63
N LEU A 63 -6.62 -13.33 -9.96
CA LEU A 63 -7.46 -12.17 -9.67
C LEU A 63 -7.22 -11.75 -8.23
N ASN A 64 -6.89 -10.49 -8.01
CA ASN A 64 -6.54 -9.96 -6.69
C ASN A 64 -7.57 -8.92 -6.26
N TYR A 65 -8.13 -9.09 -5.06
CA TYR A 65 -8.95 -8.06 -4.41
C TYR A 65 -8.08 -7.31 -3.39
N THR A 66 -8.08 -5.99 -3.46
CA THR A 66 -7.48 -5.14 -2.43
C THR A 66 -8.43 -4.01 -2.08
N GLY A 67 -8.86 -3.96 -0.81
CA GLY A 67 -9.61 -2.81 -0.31
C GLY A 67 -10.30 -3.02 1.04
N ALA A 68 -10.46 -1.94 1.79
CA ALA A 68 -11.32 -1.90 2.99
C ALA A 68 -12.78 -1.51 2.65
N GLY A 69 -12.99 -0.81 1.53
CA GLY A 69 -14.31 -0.37 1.06
C GLY A 69 -14.26 0.30 -0.30
N VAL A 70 -15.28 1.09 -0.60
CA VAL A 70 -15.44 1.75 -1.91
C VAL A 70 -15.62 3.24 -1.72
N LYS A 71 -14.68 4.04 -2.23
CA LYS A 71 -14.84 5.50 -2.28
C LYS A 71 -15.87 5.85 -3.35
N VAL A 72 -16.67 6.91 -3.16
CA VAL A 72 -17.74 7.28 -4.09
C VAL A 72 -17.17 7.58 -5.47
N ASN A 73 -16.07 8.32 -5.56
CA ASN A 73 -15.40 8.67 -6.82
C ASN A 73 -14.49 7.57 -7.39
N GLN A 74 -14.39 6.41 -6.74
CA GLN A 74 -13.47 5.34 -7.14
C GLN A 74 -13.81 4.74 -8.51
N THR A 75 -12.79 4.59 -9.37
CA THR A 75 -12.92 3.94 -10.68
C THR A 75 -12.77 2.42 -10.56
N ALA A 76 -13.50 1.68 -11.41
CA ALA A 76 -13.34 0.24 -11.54
C ALA A 76 -12.25 -0.08 -12.57
N SER A 77 -11.51 -1.16 -12.34
CA SER A 77 -10.73 -1.79 -13.40
C SER A 77 -11.67 -2.57 -14.34
N TRP A 78 -11.16 -3.11 -15.43
CA TRP A 78 -11.91 -4.04 -16.29
C TRP A 78 -12.35 -5.36 -15.63
N THR A 79 -11.89 -5.64 -14.40
CA THR A 79 -12.33 -6.77 -13.56
C THR A 79 -13.24 -6.34 -12.39
N GLY A 80 -13.63 -5.07 -12.31
CA GLY A 80 -14.54 -4.53 -11.29
C GLY A 80 -13.85 -3.73 -10.19
N ILE A 81 -14.65 -3.16 -9.29
CA ILE A 81 -14.17 -2.38 -8.13
C ILE A 81 -13.31 -3.26 -7.21
N ASN A 82 -12.15 -2.73 -6.80
CA ASN A 82 -11.14 -3.37 -5.93
C ASN A 82 -10.52 -4.66 -6.48
N TRP A 83 -10.96 -5.19 -7.61
CA TRP A 83 -10.36 -6.35 -8.27
C TRP A 83 -9.38 -5.94 -9.37
N THR A 84 -8.25 -6.62 -9.45
CA THR A 84 -7.27 -6.48 -10.53
C THR A 84 -6.84 -7.86 -11.05
N LEU A 85 -6.57 -7.95 -12.35
CA LEU A 85 -5.95 -9.12 -12.96
C LEU A 85 -4.42 -9.00 -12.82
N ASN A 86 -3.79 -9.97 -12.17
CA ASN A 86 -2.34 -10.14 -12.17
C ASN A 86 -1.99 -11.29 -13.12
N ALA A 87 -1.57 -10.94 -14.34
CA ALA A 87 -1.26 -11.90 -15.40
C ALA A 87 -0.09 -11.44 -16.28
N GLY A 88 0.72 -10.52 -15.77
CA GLY A 88 1.76 -9.81 -16.50
C GLY A 88 2.42 -8.80 -15.58
N GLY A 89 2.83 -7.66 -16.12
CA GLY A 89 3.38 -6.59 -15.32
C GLY A 89 3.24 -5.24 -15.99
N VAL A 90 3.47 -4.18 -15.23
CA VAL A 90 3.42 -2.80 -15.71
C VAL A 90 4.42 -1.95 -14.95
N ILE A 91 5.04 -1.02 -15.66
CA ILE A 91 5.68 0.16 -15.07
C ILE A 91 4.73 1.34 -15.28
N THR A 92 4.26 1.95 -14.21
CA THR A 92 3.49 3.20 -14.26
C THR A 92 4.38 4.37 -13.87
N ARG A 93 4.17 5.53 -14.48
CA ARG A 93 4.94 6.74 -14.25
C ARG A 93 4.03 7.88 -13.83
N THR A 94 4.40 8.58 -12.77
CA THR A 94 3.83 9.86 -12.37
C THR A 94 4.74 10.95 -12.90
N ILE A 95 4.25 11.71 -13.88
CA ILE A 95 4.99 12.84 -14.45
C ILE A 95 4.73 14.06 -13.57
N HIS A 96 5.79 14.65 -13.03
CA HIS A 96 5.76 15.86 -12.24
C HIS A 96 6.20 17.03 -13.13
N ASP A 97 5.26 17.94 -13.42
CA ASP A 97 5.42 19.02 -14.41
C ASP A 97 5.65 18.49 -15.85
N LYS A 98 6.86 18.02 -16.19
CA LYS A 98 7.21 17.57 -17.56
C LYS A 98 8.03 16.29 -17.55
N PRO A 99 8.01 15.51 -18.65
CA PRO A 99 8.81 14.30 -18.74
C PRO A 99 10.31 14.60 -18.62
N ASP A 100 11.01 13.93 -17.70
CA ASP A 100 12.45 14.13 -17.48
C ASP A 100 13.32 13.97 -18.75
N GLU A 101 12.88 13.17 -19.72
CA GLU A 101 13.60 12.89 -20.97
C GLU A 101 13.39 13.91 -22.09
N SER A 102 12.46 14.87 -21.94
CA SER A 102 11.97 15.73 -23.04
C SER A 102 13.05 16.56 -23.75
N GLU A 103 12.98 16.64 -25.09
CA GLU A 103 13.92 17.42 -25.92
C GLU A 103 13.72 18.94 -25.84
N TYR A 104 12.51 19.38 -25.48
CA TYR A 104 12.17 20.80 -25.41
C TYR A 104 12.64 21.45 -24.10
N LEU A 105 13.44 20.73 -23.33
CA LEU A 105 13.98 21.21 -22.07
C LEU A 105 15.44 21.63 -22.24
N ASP A 106 15.78 22.82 -21.75
CA ASP A 106 17.16 23.29 -21.63
C ASP A 106 17.93 22.49 -20.54
N GLY A 107 17.21 21.69 -19.74
CA GLY A 107 17.76 20.80 -18.72
C GLY A 107 16.81 20.59 -17.54
N ARG A 108 17.19 19.70 -16.64
CA ARG A 108 16.56 19.51 -15.33
C ARG A 108 17.31 20.34 -14.29
N ILE A 109 16.60 21.12 -13.48
CA ILE A 109 17.17 21.90 -12.38
C ILE A 109 16.93 21.13 -11.08
N THR A 110 18.01 20.70 -10.43
CA THR A 110 17.93 20.04 -9.13
C THR A 110 17.94 21.07 -8.01
N GLY A 111 17.42 20.71 -6.83
CA GLY A 111 17.43 21.59 -5.67
C GLY A 111 18.84 21.91 -5.16
N ASP A 112 19.82 21.09 -5.50
CA ASP A 112 21.22 21.32 -5.12
C ASP A 112 21.95 22.28 -6.07
N MET A 113 21.39 22.56 -7.26
CA MET A 113 21.82 23.67 -8.12
C MET A 113 21.36 25.04 -7.58
N ILE A 114 20.46 25.05 -6.59
CA ILE A 114 19.95 26.26 -5.95
C ILE A 114 20.75 26.53 -4.67
N ASP A 115 21.71 27.47 -4.73
CA ASP A 115 22.58 27.85 -3.62
C ASP A 115 21.97 29.03 -2.82
N PRO A 116 21.55 28.81 -1.54
CA PRO A 116 21.09 29.85 -0.62
C PRO A 116 22.06 31.04 -0.47
N ALA A 117 23.37 30.81 -0.59
CA ALA A 117 24.38 31.86 -0.46
C ALA A 117 24.43 32.79 -1.67
N GLY A 118 23.96 32.33 -2.84
CA GLY A 118 23.86 33.14 -4.06
C GLY A 118 22.67 34.11 -4.08
N PHE A 119 21.76 34.04 -3.10
CA PHE A 119 20.57 34.88 -3.04
C PHE A 119 20.89 36.30 -2.54
N LEU A 120 21.64 37.05 -3.33
CA LEU A 120 21.84 38.49 -3.12
C LEU A 120 20.92 39.29 -4.05
N ASN A 121 20.17 40.24 -3.48
CA ASN A 121 19.35 41.19 -4.25
C ASN A 121 20.21 41.92 -5.29
N GLY A 122 19.83 41.87 -6.57
CA GLY A 122 20.60 42.50 -7.65
C GLY A 122 21.66 41.62 -8.32
N SER A 123 21.88 40.39 -7.85
CA SER A 123 22.89 39.48 -8.42
C SER A 123 22.48 38.89 -9.77
N GLN A 124 23.47 38.49 -10.57
CA GLN A 124 23.24 37.71 -11.81
C GLN A 124 22.53 36.38 -11.51
N TYR A 125 22.84 35.76 -10.36
CA TYR A 125 22.22 34.53 -9.91
C TYR A 125 20.73 34.72 -9.58
N GLY A 126 20.38 35.77 -8.83
CA GLY A 126 18.98 36.14 -8.57
C GLY A 126 18.20 36.46 -9.85
N ALA A 127 18.84 37.13 -10.82
CA ALA A 127 18.23 37.39 -12.14
C ALA A 127 18.01 36.10 -12.96
N TRP A 128 18.94 35.15 -12.92
CA TRP A 128 18.82 33.83 -13.55
C TRP A 128 17.68 33.01 -12.93
N LEU A 129 17.59 32.94 -11.59
CA LEU A 129 16.48 32.27 -10.89
C LEU A 129 15.13 32.92 -11.24
N ASN A 130 15.08 34.25 -11.33
CA ASN A 130 13.88 34.97 -11.76
C ASN A 130 13.47 34.61 -13.18
N MET A 131 14.42 34.50 -14.09
CA MET A 131 14.15 34.05 -15.46
C MET A 131 13.55 32.64 -15.47
N ILE A 132 14.08 31.71 -14.66
CA ILE A 132 13.59 30.33 -14.56
C ILE A 132 12.17 30.28 -13.98
N PHE A 133 11.98 30.78 -12.76
CA PHE A 133 10.74 30.58 -12.02
C PHE A 133 9.61 31.53 -12.43
N ALA A 134 9.91 32.70 -12.99
CA ALA A 134 8.89 33.65 -13.45
C ALA A 134 8.56 33.56 -14.95
N LYS A 135 9.48 33.07 -15.80
CA LYS A 135 9.29 33.07 -17.28
C LYS A 135 9.52 31.72 -17.95
N LEU A 136 10.42 30.87 -17.45
CA LEU A 136 10.88 29.66 -18.14
C LEU A 136 10.48 28.33 -17.47
N ARG A 137 9.52 28.31 -16.54
CA ARG A 137 8.88 27.06 -16.09
C ARG A 137 8.28 26.23 -17.24
N ARG A 138 8.05 26.85 -18.41
CA ARG A 138 7.67 26.16 -19.65
C ARG A 138 8.80 25.40 -20.34
N VAL A 139 10.07 25.64 -19.98
CA VAL A 139 11.25 25.06 -20.63
C VAL A 139 12.14 24.27 -19.66
N TYR A 140 12.18 24.59 -18.36
CA TYR A 140 12.89 23.76 -17.39
C TYR A 140 11.96 22.75 -16.72
N ASP A 141 12.49 21.58 -16.41
CA ASP A 141 11.88 20.63 -15.47
C ASP A 141 12.58 20.77 -14.11
N VAL A 142 11.79 20.87 -13.05
CA VAL A 142 12.25 21.10 -11.68
C VAL A 142 11.77 20.02 -10.72
N LYS A 143 11.00 19.04 -11.20
CA LYS A 143 10.43 17.97 -10.37
C LYS A 143 10.67 16.61 -11.04
N PRO A 144 11.58 15.78 -10.48
CA PRO A 144 11.80 14.43 -11.00
C PRO A 144 10.52 13.62 -11.11
N ASP A 145 10.42 12.77 -12.13
CA ASP A 145 9.35 11.79 -12.24
C ASP A 145 9.58 10.55 -11.40
N GLU A 146 8.49 9.98 -10.90
CA GLU A 146 8.49 8.74 -10.14
C GLU A 146 7.88 7.60 -10.94
N TYR A 147 8.58 6.46 -10.96
CA TYR A 147 8.13 5.24 -11.60
C TYR A 147 7.78 4.19 -10.54
N SER A 148 6.70 3.44 -10.76
CA SER A 148 6.30 2.29 -9.95
C SER A 148 6.20 1.08 -10.86
N PHE A 149 6.63 -0.09 -10.42
CA PHE A 149 6.51 -1.33 -11.18
C PHE A 149 5.87 -2.43 -10.35
N SER A 150 5.17 -3.34 -11.04
CA SER A 150 4.70 -4.59 -10.49
C SER A 150 4.70 -5.65 -11.58
N PHE A 151 5.29 -6.81 -11.29
CA PHE A 151 5.31 -8.00 -12.16
C PHE A 151 5.46 -9.25 -11.27
N PRO A 152 5.40 -10.48 -11.80
CA PRO A 152 5.39 -11.68 -10.97
C PRO A 152 6.57 -11.73 -9.97
N GLY A 153 6.24 -11.76 -8.68
CA GLY A 153 7.20 -11.85 -7.58
C GLY A 153 7.85 -10.53 -7.14
N TYR A 154 7.70 -9.43 -7.88
CA TYR A 154 8.40 -8.17 -7.60
C TYR A 154 7.52 -6.94 -7.80
N SER A 155 7.66 -5.98 -6.90
CA SER A 155 7.07 -4.63 -7.03
C SER A 155 7.97 -3.61 -6.35
N GLY A 156 7.93 -2.36 -6.81
CA GLY A 156 8.69 -1.30 -6.18
C GLY A 156 8.62 0.01 -6.94
N ASN A 157 9.43 0.96 -6.51
CA ASN A 157 9.50 2.31 -7.07
C ASN A 157 10.94 2.60 -7.52
N PHE A 158 11.10 3.38 -8.58
CA PHE A 158 12.38 3.91 -9.02
C PHE A 158 12.25 5.31 -9.61
N PHE A 159 13.35 6.04 -9.69
CA PHE A 159 13.44 7.34 -10.35
C PHE A 159 14.74 7.43 -11.15
N MET A 160 14.88 8.47 -11.96
CA MET A 160 16.13 8.75 -12.68
C MET A 160 17.03 9.66 -11.84
N ASP A 161 18.25 9.21 -11.55
CA ASP A 161 19.24 10.09 -10.92
C ASP A 161 19.72 11.19 -11.87
N ASP A 162 20.62 12.06 -11.40
CA ASP A 162 21.11 13.20 -12.18
C ASP A 162 21.87 12.78 -13.46
N ASN A 163 22.38 11.53 -13.51
CA ASN A 163 23.00 10.92 -14.69
C ASN A 163 22.01 10.13 -15.55
N PHE A 164 20.71 10.24 -15.25
CA PHE A 164 19.61 9.54 -15.89
C PHE A 164 19.68 8.00 -15.75
N ILE A 165 20.35 7.52 -14.70
CA ILE A 165 20.41 6.09 -14.38
C ILE A 165 19.19 5.76 -13.52
N PRO A 166 18.41 4.71 -13.86
CA PRO A 166 17.32 4.24 -13.02
C PRO A 166 17.79 3.76 -11.64
N ARG A 167 17.21 4.28 -10.56
CA ARG A 167 17.54 3.93 -9.16
C ARG A 167 16.32 3.46 -8.39
N LEU A 168 16.38 2.24 -7.86
CA LEU A 168 15.36 1.69 -6.96
C LEU A 168 15.29 2.51 -5.67
N VAL A 169 14.10 2.96 -5.31
CA VAL A 169 13.84 3.70 -4.07
C VAL A 169 14.16 2.84 -2.85
N LYS A 170 13.54 1.65 -2.79
CA LYS A 170 13.81 0.61 -1.80
C LYS A 170 14.54 -0.54 -2.48
N ALA A 171 15.86 -0.56 -2.38
CA ALA A 171 16.69 -1.63 -2.91
C ALA A 171 16.88 -2.72 -1.83
N ASP A 172 15.94 -3.65 -1.77
CA ASP A 172 15.94 -4.83 -0.89
C ASP A 172 16.17 -6.15 -1.66
N SER A 173 16.30 -6.06 -2.98
CA SER A 173 16.61 -7.16 -3.88
C SER A 173 17.53 -6.71 -5.01
N ASN A 174 18.35 -7.62 -5.55
CA ASN A 174 19.32 -7.33 -6.60
C ASN A 174 18.69 -7.25 -8.00
N LEU A 175 17.70 -6.36 -8.15
CA LEU A 175 17.06 -6.03 -9.43
C LEU A 175 17.92 -5.05 -10.22
N LYS A 176 18.14 -5.35 -11.50
CA LYS A 176 18.86 -4.46 -12.44
C LYS A 176 17.85 -3.84 -13.40
N ILE A 177 17.78 -2.50 -13.42
CA ILE A 177 16.87 -1.74 -14.30
C ILE A 177 17.70 -1.04 -15.38
N GLU A 178 17.32 -1.23 -16.64
CA GLU A 178 18.03 -0.68 -17.80
C GLU A 178 17.05 -0.03 -18.78
N ILE A 179 17.44 1.11 -19.36
CA ILE A 179 16.75 1.71 -20.51
C ILE A 179 17.22 0.95 -21.76
N VAL A 180 16.28 0.33 -22.47
CA VAL A 180 16.55 -0.47 -23.67
C VAL A 180 16.74 0.47 -24.86
N GLY A 181 17.65 0.13 -25.79
CA GLY A 181 17.88 0.90 -27.02
C GLY A 181 19.37 1.02 -27.35
N THR A 182 19.66 1.60 -28.52
CA THR A 182 21.02 1.69 -29.08
C THR A 182 21.71 3.02 -28.83
N GLU A 183 20.96 4.06 -28.49
CA GLU A 183 21.50 5.42 -28.25
C GLU A 183 22.47 5.44 -27.07
N THR A 184 23.57 6.17 -27.17
CA THR A 184 24.55 6.28 -26.06
C THR A 184 24.02 7.14 -24.93
N ASP A 185 23.34 8.23 -25.25
CA ASP A 185 22.67 9.11 -24.28
C ASP A 185 21.38 8.45 -23.76
N LEU A 186 21.27 8.32 -22.44
CA LEU A 186 20.16 7.61 -21.80
C LEU A 186 18.82 8.33 -21.96
N LYS A 187 18.81 9.67 -22.04
CA LYS A 187 17.59 10.46 -22.27
C LYS A 187 17.06 10.23 -23.68
N ALA A 188 17.92 10.37 -24.69
CA ALA A 188 17.60 10.06 -26.08
C ALA A 188 17.15 8.61 -26.25
N ARG A 189 17.83 7.67 -25.57
CA ARG A 189 17.46 6.26 -25.57
C ARG A 189 16.04 6.05 -25.08
N LEU A 190 15.68 6.62 -23.92
CA LEU A 190 14.33 6.46 -23.36
C LEU A 190 13.25 7.09 -24.26
N ARG A 191 13.52 8.28 -24.82
CA ARG A 191 12.59 8.94 -25.77
C ARG A 191 12.26 8.09 -26.98
N GLN A 192 13.28 7.47 -27.56
CA GLN A 192 13.14 6.70 -28.80
C GLN A 192 12.56 5.32 -28.54
N SER A 193 13.09 4.58 -27.55
CA SER A 193 12.67 3.20 -27.30
C SER A 193 11.38 3.11 -26.52
N LYS A 194 11.16 4.03 -25.56
CA LYS A 194 10.07 3.96 -24.58
C LYS A 194 10.02 2.60 -23.89
N GLU A 195 11.18 1.99 -23.63
CA GLU A 195 11.27 0.62 -23.17
C GLU A 195 12.29 0.44 -22.04
N PHE A 196 11.89 -0.30 -21.02
CA PHE A 196 12.75 -0.71 -19.91
C PHE A 196 12.92 -2.23 -19.88
N CYS A 197 14.08 -2.67 -19.40
CA CYS A 197 14.34 -4.05 -19.05
C CYS A 197 14.66 -4.14 -17.56
N ILE A 198 13.88 -4.95 -16.82
CA ILE A 198 14.18 -5.31 -15.43
C ILE A 198 14.70 -6.75 -15.42
N THR A 199 15.92 -6.94 -14.93
CA THR A 199 16.55 -8.27 -14.78
C THR A 199 16.52 -8.68 -13.32
N THR A 200 15.93 -9.84 -13.04
CA THR A 200 15.83 -10.42 -11.69
C THR A 200 17.13 -11.13 -11.29
N PRO A 201 17.36 -11.43 -10.00
CA PRO A 201 18.62 -12.02 -9.52
C PRO A 201 18.91 -13.44 -10.04
N ASP A 202 17.92 -14.12 -10.62
CA ASP A 202 18.06 -15.40 -11.34
C ASP A 202 18.38 -15.22 -12.85
N GLY A 203 18.50 -13.97 -13.31
CA GLY A 203 18.85 -13.59 -14.68
C GLY A 203 17.68 -13.46 -15.65
N VAL A 204 16.43 -13.64 -15.19
CA VAL A 204 15.25 -13.49 -16.05
C VAL A 204 15.03 -12.02 -16.42
N LYS A 205 14.91 -11.75 -17.72
CA LYS A 205 14.70 -10.40 -18.24
C LYS A 205 13.23 -10.14 -18.51
N HIS A 206 12.75 -8.98 -18.06
CA HIS A 206 11.37 -8.53 -18.18
C HIS A 206 11.35 -7.20 -18.94
N TYR A 207 10.75 -7.18 -20.13
CA TYR A 207 10.73 -6.02 -21.02
C TYR A 207 9.39 -5.31 -20.94
N PHE A 208 9.40 -3.99 -20.70
CA PHE A 208 8.20 -3.17 -20.49
C PHE A 208 8.15 -2.01 -21.46
N GLY A 209 7.00 -1.79 -22.08
CA GLY A 209 6.77 -0.68 -23.00
C GLY A 209 7.13 -0.99 -24.45
N GLY A 210 7.74 -0.02 -25.13
CA GLY A 210 7.94 -0.03 -26.58
C GLY A 210 6.76 0.57 -27.36
N GLU A 211 6.80 0.43 -28.68
CA GLU A 211 5.85 1.08 -29.59
C GLU A 211 4.39 0.62 -29.38
N ASN A 212 4.19 -0.67 -29.08
CA ASN A 212 2.86 -1.29 -29.05
C ASN A 212 2.28 -1.54 -27.65
N ALA A 213 3.04 -1.29 -26.59
CA ALA A 213 2.62 -1.59 -25.21
C ALA A 213 2.81 -0.40 -24.25
N THR A 214 2.62 0.80 -24.78
CA THR A 214 2.61 2.05 -24.01
C THR A 214 1.24 2.71 -24.02
N GLU A 215 0.90 3.33 -22.89
CA GLU A 215 -0.30 4.13 -22.67
C GLU A 215 0.13 5.51 -22.16
N THR A 216 -0.59 6.56 -22.55
CA THR A 216 -0.34 7.92 -22.09
C THR A 216 -1.59 8.49 -21.44
N THR A 217 -1.46 8.89 -20.18
CA THR A 217 -2.51 9.55 -19.40
C THR A 217 -2.08 10.98 -19.07
N PHE A 218 -2.92 11.97 -19.37
CA PHE A 218 -2.62 13.38 -19.09
C PHE A 218 -3.85 14.17 -18.65
N PRO A 219 -3.70 15.28 -17.88
CA PRO A 219 -4.81 16.13 -17.47
C PRO A 219 -5.54 16.78 -18.67
N GLY A 220 -6.87 16.91 -18.58
CA GLY A 220 -7.76 17.30 -19.69
C GLY A 220 -7.68 18.73 -20.24
N THR A 221 -6.66 19.54 -19.92
CA THR A 221 -6.45 20.87 -20.53
C THR A 221 -5.34 20.79 -21.58
N THR A 222 -5.65 21.15 -22.83
CA THR A 222 -4.82 20.94 -24.03
C THR A 222 -3.45 21.66 -24.05
N HIS A 223 -3.07 22.40 -23.01
CA HIS A 223 -1.91 23.28 -23.06
C HIS A 223 -0.56 22.63 -22.70
N ASP A 224 -0.57 21.46 -22.05
CA ASP A 224 0.66 20.77 -21.62
C ASP A 224 0.54 19.26 -21.86
N ASN A 225 0.40 18.83 -23.13
CA ASN A 225 0.35 17.40 -23.47
C ASN A 225 1.78 16.85 -23.62
N PRO A 226 2.27 16.01 -22.69
CA PRO A 226 3.64 15.51 -22.75
C PRO A 226 3.89 14.49 -23.87
N TYR A 227 2.86 13.87 -24.46
CA TYR A 227 2.97 12.69 -25.37
C TYR A 227 3.94 11.58 -24.88
N SER A 228 4.32 11.59 -23.59
CA SER A 228 5.18 10.59 -22.97
C SER A 228 4.33 9.46 -22.38
N PRO A 229 4.79 8.21 -22.44
CA PRO A 229 4.11 7.09 -21.81
C PRO A 229 4.03 7.25 -20.28
N THR A 230 2.85 7.03 -19.73
CA THR A 230 2.61 6.91 -18.28
C THR A 230 2.35 5.47 -17.85
N GLY A 231 2.05 4.57 -18.79
CA GLY A 231 1.96 3.13 -18.57
C GLY A 231 2.82 2.39 -19.59
N LEU A 232 3.71 1.52 -19.12
CA LEU A 232 4.59 0.68 -19.92
C LEU A 232 4.37 -0.78 -19.52
N TYR A 233 3.63 -1.50 -20.36
CA TYR A 233 3.17 -2.85 -20.04
C TYR A 233 4.24 -3.90 -20.40
N LEU A 234 4.32 -4.98 -19.61
CA LEU A 234 5.24 -6.10 -19.83
C LEU A 234 4.92 -6.76 -21.17
N THR A 235 5.86 -6.80 -22.11
CA THR A 235 5.69 -7.39 -23.44
C THR A 235 6.35 -8.75 -23.57
N ARG A 236 7.43 -8.97 -22.82
CA ARG A 236 8.28 -10.15 -23.00
C ARG A 236 9.02 -10.52 -21.72
N MET A 237 9.06 -11.82 -21.43
CA MET A 237 9.95 -12.42 -20.44
C MET A 237 10.92 -13.38 -21.12
N GLU A 238 12.20 -13.34 -20.75
CA GLU A 238 13.24 -14.21 -21.30
C GLU A 238 14.06 -14.84 -20.17
N HIS A 239 14.06 -16.18 -20.13
CA HIS A 239 14.95 -16.90 -19.23
C HIS A 239 16.35 -17.00 -19.85
N PRO A 240 17.44 -16.81 -19.08
CA PRO A 240 18.80 -16.85 -19.63
C PRO A 240 19.17 -18.22 -20.21
N ASP A 241 18.59 -19.30 -19.66
CA ASP A 241 18.87 -20.67 -20.10
C ASP A 241 17.96 -21.15 -21.25
N TYR A 242 16.63 -21.13 -21.05
CA TYR A 242 15.64 -21.51 -22.07
C TYR A 242 14.22 -21.04 -21.69
N GLY A 243 13.50 -20.42 -22.62
CA GLY A 243 12.13 -20.00 -22.41
C GLY A 243 11.90 -18.53 -22.75
N THR A 244 10.85 -18.26 -23.52
CA THR A 244 10.38 -16.90 -23.79
C THR A 244 8.87 -16.86 -23.71
N VAL A 245 8.33 -15.87 -23.01
CA VAL A 245 6.88 -15.59 -22.94
C VAL A 245 6.62 -14.23 -23.53
N TYR A 246 5.59 -14.12 -24.35
CA TYR A 246 5.10 -12.88 -24.94
C TYR A 246 3.73 -12.54 -24.39
N PHE A 247 3.50 -11.24 -24.21
CA PHE A 247 2.26 -10.64 -23.76
C PHE A 247 1.77 -9.68 -24.85
N ASP A 248 0.64 -10.01 -25.45
CA ASP A 248 0.04 -9.18 -26.50
C ASP A 248 -1.09 -8.34 -25.90
N TYR A 249 -1.23 -7.10 -26.37
CA TYR A 249 -2.22 -6.15 -25.90
C TYR A 249 -3.12 -5.66 -27.02
N GLU A 250 -4.41 -5.51 -26.72
CA GLU A 250 -5.32 -4.69 -27.51
C GLU A 250 -5.20 -3.23 -27.10
N THR A 251 -5.34 -2.33 -28.08
CA THR A 251 -5.31 -0.88 -27.88
C THR A 251 -6.70 -0.31 -28.04
N ASP A 252 -7.11 0.57 -27.13
CA ASP A 252 -8.36 1.30 -27.28
C ASP A 252 -8.31 2.19 -28.53
N PRO A 253 -9.35 2.17 -29.38
CA PRO A 253 -9.32 2.84 -30.69
C PRO A 253 -9.45 4.36 -30.59
N VAL A 254 -9.78 4.91 -29.42
CA VAL A 254 -10.03 6.33 -29.19
C VAL A 254 -9.50 6.79 -27.84
N ASN A 255 -9.13 8.07 -27.76
CA ASN A 255 -8.77 8.70 -26.49
C ASN A 255 -9.98 8.75 -25.55
N ARG A 256 -9.73 8.47 -24.27
CA ARG A 256 -10.76 8.32 -23.26
C ARG A 256 -10.69 9.43 -22.22
N HIS A 257 -11.78 10.17 -22.07
CA HIS A 257 -11.94 11.16 -21.00
C HIS A 257 -12.51 10.49 -19.74
N ILE A 258 -11.72 10.45 -18.67
CA ILE A 258 -12.11 9.89 -17.37
C ILE A 258 -12.21 11.04 -16.38
N ARG A 259 -13.39 11.23 -15.79
CA ARG A 259 -13.55 12.13 -14.64
C ARG A 259 -13.09 11.39 -13.38
N LEU A 260 -12.05 11.91 -12.74
CA LEU A 260 -11.50 11.37 -11.49
C LEU A 260 -12.23 11.97 -10.29
N ASP A 261 -12.38 13.29 -10.29
CA ASP A 261 -12.97 14.01 -9.16
C ASP A 261 -13.65 15.32 -9.59
N GLN A 262 -14.53 15.84 -8.74
CA GLN A 262 -15.16 17.14 -8.90
C GLN A 262 -15.08 17.91 -7.58
N GLY A 263 -14.60 19.15 -7.64
CA GLY A 263 -14.44 20.00 -6.48
C GLY A 263 -14.98 21.40 -6.67
N GLU A 264 -15.06 22.09 -5.53
CA GLU A 264 -15.57 23.44 -5.40
C GLU A 264 -14.58 24.25 -4.59
N ARG A 265 -14.42 25.51 -4.95
CA ARG A 265 -13.59 26.45 -4.22
C ARG A 265 -14.22 27.83 -4.20
N VAL A 266 -14.25 28.42 -3.01
CA VAL A 266 -14.63 29.81 -2.76
C VAL A 266 -13.40 30.55 -2.32
N THR A 267 -13.05 31.65 -3.01
CA THR A 267 -11.98 32.56 -2.60
C THR A 267 -12.55 33.93 -2.26
N ILE A 268 -12.23 34.41 -1.05
CA ILE A 268 -12.50 35.76 -0.57
C ILE A 268 -11.19 36.54 -0.63
N ILE A 269 -11.25 37.75 -1.18
CA ILE A 269 -10.11 38.65 -1.33
C ILE A 269 -10.31 39.84 -0.37
N GLU A 270 -9.40 39.97 0.60
CA GLU A 270 -9.35 41.09 1.54
C GLU A 270 -8.18 42.03 1.18
N TYR A 271 -8.42 43.34 1.21
CA TYR A 271 -7.41 44.34 0.95
C TYR A 271 -7.09 45.09 2.25
N GLU A 272 -5.85 45.01 2.73
CA GLU A 272 -5.37 45.79 3.87
C GLU A 272 -4.36 46.85 3.37
N LEU A 273 -4.69 48.12 3.62
CA LEU A 273 -3.80 49.24 3.30
C LEU A 273 -2.94 49.54 4.53
N THR A 274 -1.62 49.56 4.33
CA THR A 274 -0.67 49.90 5.39
C THR A 274 -0.62 51.40 5.69
N GLU A 275 -1.13 52.28 4.79
CA GLU A 275 -1.22 53.73 5.05
C GLU A 275 -2.47 54.42 4.46
N PRO A 276 -2.96 55.53 5.07
CA PRO A 276 -4.29 56.10 4.76
C PRO A 276 -4.37 56.98 3.50
N ASN A 277 -3.27 57.23 2.78
CA ASN A 277 -3.26 58.26 1.72
C ASN A 277 -3.58 57.71 0.30
N MET A 278 -4.61 58.31 -0.29
CA MET A 278 -5.48 57.87 -1.40
C MET A 278 -4.88 57.75 -2.83
N GLU A 279 -3.86 56.91 -3.06
CA GLU A 279 -3.41 56.63 -4.45
C GLU A 279 -3.45 55.15 -4.88
N CYS A 280 -3.79 54.22 -3.97
CA CYS A 280 -4.12 52.85 -4.34
C CYS A 280 -5.65 52.74 -4.44
N VAL A 281 -6.20 52.77 -5.66
CA VAL A 281 -7.65 52.56 -5.86
C VAL A 281 -8.03 51.18 -5.35
N ARG A 282 -8.90 51.13 -4.33
CA ARG A 282 -9.47 49.88 -3.82
C ARG A 282 -10.29 49.24 -4.95
N PRO A 283 -9.89 48.08 -5.49
CA PRO A 283 -10.77 47.30 -6.35
C PRO A 283 -12.00 46.88 -5.53
N PRO A 284 -13.16 46.60 -6.16
CA PRO A 284 -14.22 45.88 -5.46
C PRO A 284 -13.66 44.63 -4.79
N THR A 285 -14.20 44.26 -3.63
CA THR A 285 -13.99 42.91 -3.10
C THR A 285 -14.61 41.93 -4.10
N ASP A 286 -13.78 41.36 -4.97
CA ASP A 286 -14.21 40.35 -5.92
C ASP A 286 -14.25 38.99 -5.22
N GLU A 287 -15.43 38.37 -5.24
CA GLU A 287 -15.67 37.02 -4.75
C GLU A 287 -15.67 36.03 -5.92
N GLY A 288 -14.94 34.92 -5.78
CA GLY A 288 -14.88 33.88 -6.80
C GLY A 288 -15.40 32.55 -6.29
N HIS A 289 -16.60 32.14 -6.73
CA HIS A 289 -17.03 30.74 -6.64
C HIS A 289 -16.61 29.99 -7.91
N SER A 290 -15.81 28.96 -7.75
CA SER A 290 -15.27 28.18 -8.85
C SER A 290 -15.59 26.69 -8.67
N TYR A 291 -16.04 26.07 -9.75
CA TYR A 291 -16.15 24.62 -9.86
C TYR A 291 -14.98 24.13 -10.69
N PHE A 292 -14.32 23.08 -10.23
CA PHE A 292 -13.24 22.43 -10.96
C PHE A 292 -13.52 20.94 -11.07
N ALA A 293 -13.19 20.36 -12.22
CA ALA A 293 -13.30 18.93 -12.44
C ALA A 293 -11.93 18.41 -12.83
N ASN A 294 -11.43 17.45 -12.05
CA ASN A 294 -10.18 16.77 -12.35
C ASN A 294 -10.51 15.59 -13.25
N GLY A 295 -10.09 15.68 -14.51
CA GLY A 295 -10.24 14.63 -15.48
C GLY A 295 -8.93 14.34 -16.19
N VAL A 296 -8.75 13.10 -16.57
CA VAL A 296 -7.61 12.66 -17.38
C VAL A 296 -8.07 12.17 -18.74
N ILE A 297 -7.21 12.33 -19.73
CA ILE A 297 -7.33 11.74 -21.05
C ILE A 297 -6.36 10.58 -21.10
N VAL A 298 -6.88 9.38 -21.31
CA VAL A 298 -6.09 8.17 -21.55
C VAL A 298 -6.04 7.92 -23.06
N SER A 299 -4.83 7.96 -23.62
CA SER A 299 -4.53 7.63 -25.01
C SER A 299 -3.83 6.28 -25.09
N ASN A 300 -4.16 5.51 -26.13
CA ASN A 300 -3.63 4.17 -26.36
C ASN A 300 -3.86 3.20 -25.18
N GLY A 301 -5.02 3.27 -24.53
CA GLY A 301 -5.36 2.39 -23.40
C GLY A 301 -5.10 0.92 -23.72
N LYS A 302 -4.39 0.20 -22.86
CA LYS A 302 -3.98 -1.20 -23.14
C LYS A 302 -4.75 -2.21 -22.32
N HIS A 303 -5.12 -3.31 -22.97
CA HIS A 303 -5.77 -4.47 -22.35
C HIS A 303 -5.04 -5.73 -22.77
N LEU A 304 -4.62 -6.56 -21.81
CA LEU A 304 -3.96 -7.83 -22.13
C LEU A 304 -4.92 -8.72 -22.93
N SER A 305 -4.51 -9.16 -24.11
CA SER A 305 -5.34 -9.98 -24.98
C SER A 305 -4.86 -11.42 -25.03
N LYS A 306 -3.53 -11.64 -25.00
CA LYS A 306 -2.93 -12.97 -25.06
C LYS A 306 -1.63 -13.10 -24.28
N ILE A 307 -1.39 -14.31 -23.75
CA ILE A 307 -0.08 -14.79 -23.30
C ILE A 307 0.26 -16.01 -24.14
N ARG A 308 1.46 -16.02 -24.72
CA ARG A 308 1.92 -17.11 -25.60
C ARG A 308 3.42 -17.31 -25.51
N SER A 309 3.90 -18.41 -26.07
CA SER A 309 5.32 -18.69 -26.26
C SER A 309 5.57 -19.14 -27.69
N ALA A 310 6.77 -18.90 -28.21
CA ALA A 310 7.22 -19.56 -29.43
C ALA A 310 7.63 -21.03 -29.16
N ASN A 311 7.85 -21.39 -27.89
CA ASN A 311 8.41 -22.68 -27.49
C ASN A 311 7.34 -23.75 -27.19
N ASN A 312 6.06 -23.38 -27.09
CA ASN A 312 4.96 -24.33 -26.96
C ASN A 312 3.66 -23.81 -27.61
N TYR A 313 2.72 -24.72 -27.88
CA TYR A 313 1.45 -24.42 -28.57
C TYR A 313 0.32 -23.95 -27.63
N ILE A 314 0.62 -23.76 -26.34
CA ILE A 314 -0.37 -23.32 -25.36
C ILE A 314 -0.47 -21.80 -25.43
N GLU A 315 -1.70 -21.29 -25.58
CA GLU A 315 -2.01 -19.87 -25.56
C GLU A 315 -3.05 -19.61 -24.47
N VAL A 316 -2.91 -18.51 -23.74
CA VAL A 316 -3.97 -17.98 -22.87
C VAL A 316 -4.55 -16.74 -23.55
N SER A 317 -5.87 -16.73 -23.74
CA SER A 317 -6.59 -15.62 -24.36
C SER A 317 -7.56 -14.98 -23.36
N PHE A 318 -7.64 -13.65 -23.38
CA PHE A 318 -8.45 -12.84 -22.47
C PHE A 318 -9.61 -12.22 -23.26
N GLY A 319 -10.81 -12.74 -23.05
CA GLY A 319 -12.01 -12.21 -23.69
C GLY A 319 -12.49 -10.94 -23.01
N THR A 320 -12.97 -9.98 -23.79
CA THR A 320 -13.58 -8.76 -23.26
C THR A 320 -14.95 -8.49 -23.87
N SER A 321 -15.75 -7.71 -23.16
CA SER A 321 -17.00 -7.12 -23.64
C SER A 321 -16.95 -5.60 -23.49
N ALA A 322 -17.82 -4.88 -24.20
CA ALA A 322 -17.91 -3.42 -24.09
C ALA A 322 -18.49 -3.01 -22.74
N GLY A 323 -17.89 -2.00 -22.12
CA GLY A 323 -18.37 -1.40 -20.87
C GLY A 323 -18.99 0.00 -21.07
N SER A 324 -18.94 0.83 -20.03
CA SER A 324 -19.39 2.22 -20.06
C SER A 324 -18.31 3.14 -20.66
N PRO A 325 -18.56 3.84 -21.78
CA PRO A 325 -17.54 4.65 -22.49
C PRO A 325 -16.75 5.64 -21.63
N PHE A 326 -17.38 6.23 -20.61
CA PHE A 326 -16.76 7.23 -19.74
C PHE A 326 -16.11 6.66 -18.46
N ASN A 327 -16.35 5.37 -18.11
CA ASN A 327 -15.99 4.81 -16.79
C ASN A 327 -15.17 3.52 -16.84
N TYR A 328 -15.43 2.63 -17.79
CA TYR A 328 -14.63 1.43 -18.07
C TYR A 328 -15.01 0.93 -19.46
N THR A 329 -14.12 1.01 -20.44
CA THR A 329 -14.43 0.71 -21.86
C THR A 329 -14.56 -0.78 -22.13
N LYS A 330 -13.87 -1.59 -21.32
CA LYS A 330 -13.84 -3.06 -21.42
C LYS A 330 -14.16 -3.70 -20.08
N VAL A 331 -14.78 -4.87 -20.15
CA VAL A 331 -15.02 -5.78 -19.02
C VAL A 331 -14.48 -7.16 -19.39
N LEU A 332 -13.59 -7.72 -18.57
CA LEU A 332 -13.01 -9.05 -18.78
C LEU A 332 -14.09 -10.12 -18.58
N ASN A 333 -14.49 -10.84 -19.61
CA ASN A 333 -15.61 -11.80 -19.52
C ASN A 333 -15.14 -13.24 -19.28
N ASN A 334 -14.01 -13.64 -19.87
CA ASN A 334 -13.45 -14.97 -19.74
C ASN A 334 -11.94 -15.01 -19.97
N ILE A 335 -11.34 -16.07 -19.45
CA ILE A 335 -9.94 -16.43 -19.70
C ILE A 335 -9.96 -17.85 -20.27
N VAL A 336 -9.37 -18.04 -21.45
CA VAL A 336 -9.40 -19.33 -22.16
C VAL A 336 -7.98 -19.79 -22.45
N VAL A 337 -7.62 -20.96 -21.92
CA VAL A 337 -6.35 -21.65 -22.20
C VAL A 337 -6.59 -22.64 -23.33
N LYS A 338 -5.83 -22.54 -24.40
CA LYS A 338 -5.99 -23.34 -25.62
C LYS A 338 -4.68 -24.00 -26.02
N ASN A 339 -4.78 -25.18 -26.63
CA ASN A 339 -3.71 -25.81 -27.40
C ASN A 339 -4.18 -25.93 -28.85
N GLY A 340 -3.73 -25.03 -29.72
CA GLY A 340 -4.31 -24.86 -31.05
C GLY A 340 -5.81 -24.55 -30.98
N SER A 341 -6.65 -25.39 -31.60
CA SER A 341 -8.11 -25.24 -31.57
C SER A 341 -8.77 -25.84 -30.33
N ASN A 342 -8.06 -26.63 -29.52
CA ASN A 342 -8.62 -27.33 -28.37
C ASN A 342 -8.61 -26.42 -27.13
N ILE A 343 -9.76 -26.28 -26.46
CA ILE A 343 -9.88 -25.55 -25.20
C ILE A 343 -9.50 -26.49 -24.04
N LEU A 344 -8.41 -26.17 -23.34
CA LEU A 344 -7.94 -26.93 -22.18
C LEU A 344 -8.69 -26.51 -20.92
N HIS A 345 -8.73 -25.20 -20.69
CA HIS A 345 -9.37 -24.56 -19.54
C HIS A 345 -10.13 -23.32 -19.98
N LYS A 346 -11.27 -23.10 -19.34
CA LYS A 346 -12.07 -21.89 -19.52
C LYS A 346 -12.52 -21.38 -18.17
N VAL A 347 -12.35 -20.09 -17.94
CA VAL A 347 -12.78 -19.40 -16.73
C VAL A 347 -13.73 -18.29 -17.15
N ASP A 348 -14.95 -18.31 -16.63
CA ASP A 348 -15.99 -17.33 -16.91
C ASP A 348 -16.18 -16.40 -15.70
N LEU A 349 -16.23 -15.09 -15.94
CA LEU A 349 -16.38 -14.05 -14.93
C LEU A 349 -17.78 -13.43 -15.05
N SER A 350 -18.49 -13.35 -13.92
CA SER A 350 -19.82 -12.74 -13.83
C SER A 350 -19.80 -11.53 -12.91
N TYR A 351 -20.57 -10.51 -13.24
CA TYR A 351 -20.55 -9.21 -12.57
C TYR A 351 -21.94 -8.75 -12.11
N LEU A 352 -21.96 -7.92 -11.08
CA LEU A 352 -23.10 -7.12 -10.66
C LEU A 352 -22.90 -5.67 -11.14
N PHE A 353 -23.86 -5.18 -11.91
CA PHE A 353 -23.95 -3.80 -12.38
C PHE A 353 -25.12 -3.09 -11.67
N PRO A 354 -24.91 -1.92 -11.04
CA PRO A 354 -26.02 -1.14 -10.47
C PRO A 354 -27.08 -0.73 -11.49
N GLN A 355 -26.67 -0.55 -12.74
CA GLN A 355 -27.53 -0.35 -13.90
C GLN A 355 -27.17 -1.40 -14.98
N THR A 356 -26.97 -0.99 -16.24
CA THR A 356 -26.47 -1.89 -17.29
C THR A 356 -24.94 -1.79 -17.41
N ALA A 357 -24.30 -2.75 -18.09
CA ALA A 357 -22.86 -2.73 -18.34
C ALA A 357 -22.37 -1.45 -19.06
N THR A 358 -23.23 -0.84 -19.89
CA THR A 358 -22.93 0.35 -20.69
C THR A 358 -23.27 1.68 -20.01
N THR A 359 -24.05 1.66 -18.92
CA THR A 359 -24.52 2.87 -18.22
C THR A 359 -24.02 2.97 -16.78
N SER A 360 -23.62 1.87 -16.17
CA SER A 360 -23.10 1.89 -14.80
C SER A 360 -21.75 2.60 -14.75
N GLU A 361 -21.53 3.40 -13.71
CA GLU A 361 -20.23 4.05 -13.49
C GLU A 361 -19.25 3.17 -12.69
N ARG A 362 -19.75 2.08 -12.12
CA ARG A 362 -19.03 1.09 -11.30
C ARG A 362 -19.67 -0.29 -11.45
N PHE A 363 -18.93 -1.35 -11.14
CA PHE A 363 -19.43 -2.73 -11.15
C PHE A 363 -18.57 -3.64 -10.26
N PHE A 364 -19.12 -4.80 -9.87
CA PHE A 364 -18.53 -5.70 -8.88
C PHE A 364 -18.40 -7.11 -9.44
N LEU A 365 -17.27 -7.78 -9.20
CA LEU A 365 -17.07 -9.18 -9.60
C LEU A 365 -17.87 -10.08 -8.65
N ASN A 366 -18.85 -10.81 -9.18
CA ASN A 366 -19.77 -11.64 -8.41
C ASN A 366 -19.31 -13.11 -8.38
N LYS A 367 -18.88 -13.66 -9.53
CA LYS A 367 -18.46 -15.07 -9.63
C LYS A 367 -17.28 -15.26 -10.55
N VAL A 368 -16.46 -16.25 -10.23
CA VAL A 368 -15.43 -16.83 -11.11
C VAL A 368 -15.73 -18.32 -11.23
N GLU A 369 -16.10 -18.78 -12.42
CA GLU A 369 -16.56 -20.14 -12.69
C GLU A 369 -15.56 -20.88 -13.59
N PHE A 370 -15.12 -22.06 -13.19
CA PHE A 370 -14.08 -22.83 -13.88
C PHE A 370 -14.69 -24.01 -14.64
N ASN A 371 -14.46 -24.08 -15.95
CA ASN A 371 -14.84 -25.18 -16.84
C ASN A 371 -16.35 -25.50 -16.82
N LYS A 372 -17.20 -24.47 -16.63
CA LYS A 372 -18.66 -24.58 -16.55
C LYS A 372 -19.31 -25.33 -17.72
N ASP A 373 -18.76 -25.16 -18.92
CA ASP A 373 -19.30 -25.74 -20.15
C ASP A 373 -18.92 -27.22 -20.36
N LYS A 374 -18.07 -27.81 -19.51
CA LYS A 374 -17.72 -29.24 -19.62
C LYS A 374 -18.88 -30.10 -19.08
N ASN A 375 -19.43 -30.97 -19.93
CA ASN A 375 -20.49 -31.90 -19.54
C ASN A 375 -19.96 -32.99 -18.61
N TYR A 376 -20.36 -32.98 -17.33
CA TYR A 376 -19.93 -33.96 -16.33
C TYR A 376 -20.86 -35.19 -16.17
N GLY A 377 -21.83 -35.39 -17.07
CA GLY A 377 -22.74 -36.55 -17.07
C GLY A 377 -23.96 -36.42 -16.12
N SER A 378 -24.90 -37.36 -16.21
CA SER A 378 -26.12 -37.41 -15.38
C SER A 378 -25.78 -37.91 -13.97
N GLY A 379 -25.61 -36.97 -13.03
CA GLY A 379 -24.93 -37.15 -11.74
C GLY A 379 -23.67 -36.29 -11.58
N GLY A 380 -23.36 -35.45 -12.58
CA GLY A 380 -22.09 -34.75 -12.75
C GLY A 380 -21.73 -33.76 -11.64
N ARG A 381 -20.42 -33.74 -11.32
CA ARG A 381 -19.82 -32.80 -10.37
C ARG A 381 -20.17 -31.37 -10.77
N LYS A 382 -20.52 -30.55 -9.76
CA LYS A 382 -20.62 -29.09 -9.92
C LYS A 382 -19.26 -28.56 -10.39
N TYR A 383 -19.27 -27.66 -11.37
CA TYR A 383 -18.06 -26.93 -11.75
C TYR A 383 -17.55 -26.12 -10.54
N GLU A 384 -16.24 -25.92 -10.47
CA GLU A 384 -15.63 -25.17 -9.37
C GLU A 384 -15.89 -23.68 -9.55
N GLN A 385 -16.26 -23.00 -8.47
CA GLN A 385 -16.62 -21.59 -8.51
C GLN A 385 -16.21 -20.86 -7.24
N TYR A 386 -15.84 -19.61 -7.40
CA TYR A 386 -15.76 -18.64 -6.31
C TYR A 386 -16.97 -17.70 -6.40
N VAL A 387 -17.55 -17.35 -5.26
CA VAL A 387 -18.68 -16.42 -5.18
C VAL A 387 -18.35 -15.32 -4.18
N MET A 388 -18.56 -14.07 -4.59
CA MET A 388 -18.25 -12.87 -3.82
C MET A 388 -19.54 -12.15 -3.47
N ASP A 389 -19.78 -11.99 -2.17
CA ASP A 389 -20.88 -11.16 -1.68
C ASP A 389 -20.33 -9.85 -1.11
N TYR A 390 -21.08 -8.77 -1.31
CA TYR A 390 -20.70 -7.42 -0.90
C TYR A 390 -21.72 -6.82 0.07
N ASN A 391 -21.29 -5.87 0.89
CA ASN A 391 -22.15 -5.12 1.80
C ASN A 391 -23.03 -4.14 1.00
N ASP A 392 -24.20 -4.59 0.54
CA ASP A 392 -25.22 -3.76 -0.12
C ASP A 392 -24.65 -2.77 -1.17
N PRO A 393 -23.99 -3.29 -2.22
CA PRO A 393 -23.29 -2.47 -3.22
C PRO A 393 -24.23 -1.58 -4.05
N LEU A 394 -25.53 -1.87 -4.06
CA LEU A 394 -26.55 -1.12 -4.81
C LEU A 394 -27.03 0.12 -4.06
N ALA A 395 -26.76 0.24 -2.75
CA ALA A 395 -27.07 1.44 -1.98
C ALA A 395 -26.04 2.57 -2.15
N LEU A 396 -24.90 2.30 -2.80
CA LEU A 396 -23.96 3.34 -3.20
C LEU A 396 -24.61 4.30 -4.20
N PRO A 397 -24.24 5.59 -4.19
CA PRO A 397 -24.71 6.53 -5.20
C PRO A 397 -24.37 6.05 -6.62
N ASN A 398 -25.38 6.07 -7.50
CA ASN A 398 -25.21 5.70 -8.91
C ASN A 398 -24.12 6.53 -9.60
N SER A 399 -24.05 7.83 -9.26
CA SER A 399 -22.99 8.71 -9.74
C SER A 399 -21.77 8.67 -8.81
N ARG A 400 -20.59 8.51 -9.39
CA ARG A 400 -19.27 8.68 -8.74
C ARG A 400 -18.96 10.12 -8.35
N MET A 401 -19.75 11.09 -8.82
CA MET A 401 -19.58 12.51 -8.53
C MET A 401 -20.61 13.02 -7.51
N SER A 402 -21.20 12.12 -6.70
CA SER A 402 -22.16 12.50 -5.67
C SER A 402 -21.50 13.28 -4.52
N GLN A 403 -22.20 14.30 -4.01
CA GLN A 403 -21.77 15.11 -2.86
C GLN A 403 -22.04 14.47 -1.49
N ALA A 404 -22.67 13.28 -1.47
CA ALA A 404 -22.88 12.51 -0.25
C ALA A 404 -21.60 11.75 0.13
N THR A 405 -20.51 12.49 0.40
CA THR A 405 -19.21 11.93 0.73
C THR A 405 -18.65 12.49 2.03
N ASP A 406 -17.99 11.64 2.80
CA ASP A 406 -17.19 12.08 3.93
C ASP A 406 -15.86 12.73 3.48
N THR A 407 -15.05 13.15 4.44
CA THR A 407 -13.71 13.72 4.20
C THR A 407 -12.80 12.80 3.38
N TYR A 408 -12.89 11.47 3.51
CA TYR A 408 -12.00 10.50 2.85
C TYR A 408 -12.57 10.00 1.51
N GLY A 409 -13.77 10.48 1.15
CA GLY A 409 -14.47 10.14 -0.08
C GLY A 409 -15.36 8.91 0.04
N TYR A 410 -15.56 8.35 1.23
CA TYR A 410 -16.54 7.27 1.44
C TYR A 410 -17.96 7.82 1.47
N TYR A 411 -18.94 6.97 1.15
CA TYR A 411 -20.34 7.34 1.18
C TYR A 411 -20.81 7.61 2.61
N ASN A 412 -21.49 8.73 2.86
CA ASN A 412 -21.94 9.12 4.20
C ASN A 412 -23.46 9.31 4.34
N GLY A 413 -24.24 8.97 3.28
CA GLY A 413 -25.70 9.06 3.31
C GLY A 413 -26.29 10.49 3.26
N LYS A 414 -25.47 11.54 3.19
CA LYS A 414 -25.93 12.95 3.19
C LYS A 414 -26.38 13.41 1.79
N ILE A 415 -27.43 12.77 1.27
CA ILE A 415 -27.95 12.99 -0.08
C ILE A 415 -28.51 14.40 -0.32
N SER A 416 -28.78 15.16 0.74
CA SER A 416 -29.22 16.57 0.66
C SER A 416 -28.06 17.55 0.44
N ASN A 417 -26.79 17.10 0.49
CA ASN A 417 -25.65 17.96 0.19
C ASN A 417 -25.76 18.49 -1.25
N THR A 418 -25.83 19.81 -1.39
CA THR A 418 -25.87 20.49 -2.71
C THR A 418 -24.51 21.03 -3.15
N THR A 419 -23.50 20.97 -2.27
CA THR A 419 -22.12 21.45 -2.47
C THR A 419 -21.14 20.42 -1.91
N ALA A 420 -19.90 20.45 -2.40
CA ALA A 420 -18.76 19.70 -1.87
C ALA A 420 -18.01 20.43 -0.73
N LEU A 421 -18.29 21.73 -0.53
CA LEU A 421 -17.57 22.60 0.43
C LEU A 421 -17.91 22.19 1.87
N PRO A 422 -16.93 21.75 2.68
CA PRO A 422 -17.18 21.28 4.03
C PRO A 422 -17.63 22.41 4.96
N GLN A 423 -18.41 22.05 5.98
CA GLN A 423 -18.69 22.94 7.10
C GLN A 423 -17.40 23.51 7.71
N ASN A 424 -17.40 24.82 7.97
CA ASN A 424 -16.30 25.57 8.55
C ASN A 424 -16.85 26.57 9.58
N ASN A 425 -16.09 26.80 10.66
CA ASN A 425 -16.41 27.77 11.71
C ASN A 425 -15.93 29.20 11.37
N ASP A 426 -15.27 29.39 10.23
CA ASP A 426 -14.86 30.70 9.77
C ASP A 426 -16.08 31.56 9.39
N ILE A 427 -16.26 32.64 10.16
CA ILE A 427 -17.39 33.56 10.04
C ILE A 427 -17.46 34.22 8.66
N LEU A 428 -16.30 34.41 7.98
CA LEU A 428 -16.27 34.99 6.65
C LEU A 428 -17.02 34.08 5.69
N PHE A 429 -16.65 32.80 5.61
CA PHE A 429 -17.32 31.85 4.71
C PHE A 429 -18.77 31.60 5.09
N HIS A 430 -19.09 31.57 6.39
CA HIS A 430 -20.47 31.36 6.85
C HIS A 430 -21.42 32.48 6.41
N ASN A 431 -20.95 33.74 6.42
CA ASN A 431 -21.76 34.88 5.99
C ASN A 431 -22.07 34.86 4.48
N TYR A 432 -21.17 34.34 3.66
CA TYR A 432 -21.35 34.28 2.21
C TYR A 432 -22.01 32.97 1.72
N TYR A 433 -21.76 31.84 2.39
CA TYR A 433 -22.26 30.52 2.03
C TYR A 433 -22.85 29.80 3.26
N PRO A 434 -24.14 30.04 3.58
CA PRO A 434 -24.74 29.47 4.78
C PRO A 434 -24.99 27.95 4.67
N ASN A 435 -25.03 27.40 3.45
CA ASN A 435 -25.37 25.99 3.19
C ASN A 435 -24.14 25.17 2.81
N LEU A 436 -23.23 24.93 3.76
CA LEU A 436 -22.05 24.07 3.59
C LEU A 436 -22.40 22.58 3.77
N ALA A 437 -21.60 21.70 3.17
CA ALA A 437 -21.78 20.25 3.15
C ALA A 437 -21.43 19.59 4.48
N ASP A 438 -22.30 18.68 4.94
CA ASP A 438 -21.96 17.76 6.02
C ASP A 438 -21.09 16.63 5.46
N ARG A 439 -19.81 16.65 5.83
CA ARG A 439 -18.79 15.66 5.45
C ARG A 439 -18.37 14.77 6.61
N SER A 440 -19.18 14.71 7.66
CA SER A 440 -18.99 13.73 8.73
C SER A 440 -19.07 12.31 8.15
N SER A 441 -18.27 11.41 8.74
CA SER A 441 -18.31 9.99 8.38
C SER A 441 -19.49 9.31 9.05
N ASP A 442 -20.05 8.31 8.38
CA ASP A 442 -21.08 7.42 8.91
C ASP A 442 -20.78 6.00 8.43
N PHE A 443 -20.33 5.15 9.35
CA PHE A 443 -19.91 3.79 9.03
C PHE A 443 -21.01 2.95 8.35
N THR A 444 -22.28 3.20 8.69
CA THR A 444 -23.44 2.51 8.11
C THR A 444 -23.49 2.66 6.59
N TYR A 445 -23.02 3.80 6.07
CA TYR A 445 -22.96 4.11 4.65
C TYR A 445 -21.55 3.87 4.08
N ALA A 446 -20.49 4.10 4.85
CA ALA A 446 -19.11 3.94 4.39
C ALA A 446 -18.79 2.48 4.01
N VAL A 447 -19.38 1.51 4.72
CA VAL A 447 -19.19 0.07 4.48
C VAL A 447 -19.81 -0.41 3.17
N LYS A 448 -20.66 0.39 2.52
CA LYS A 448 -21.38 -0.03 1.32
C LYS A 448 -20.43 -0.37 0.17
N GLY A 449 -20.66 -1.51 -0.46
CA GLY A 449 -19.83 -2.06 -1.53
C GLY A 449 -18.53 -2.75 -1.07
N SER A 450 -18.19 -2.79 0.22
CA SER A 450 -17.06 -3.59 0.70
C SER A 450 -17.34 -5.09 0.57
N LEU A 451 -16.29 -5.89 0.36
CA LEU A 451 -16.40 -7.35 0.23
C LEU A 451 -16.79 -7.97 1.58
N LYS A 452 -17.96 -8.60 1.64
CA LYS A 452 -18.51 -9.22 2.86
C LYS A 452 -18.10 -10.67 3.01
N LYS A 453 -18.02 -11.42 1.90
CA LYS A 453 -17.82 -12.87 1.92
C LYS A 453 -17.20 -13.38 0.62
N ILE A 454 -16.30 -14.35 0.73
CA ILE A 454 -15.83 -15.18 -0.39
C ILE A 454 -16.18 -16.63 -0.10
N THR A 455 -16.96 -17.25 -0.97
CA THR A 455 -17.23 -18.68 -0.96
C THR A 455 -16.26 -19.39 -1.91
N PHE A 456 -15.56 -20.41 -1.42
CA PHE A 456 -14.58 -21.18 -2.15
C PHE A 456 -15.23 -22.33 -2.94
N PRO A 457 -14.53 -22.94 -3.93
CA PRO A 457 -15.03 -24.10 -4.66
C PRO A 457 -15.41 -25.30 -3.79
N THR A 458 -14.78 -25.44 -2.62
CA THR A 458 -15.08 -26.49 -1.64
C THR A 458 -16.43 -26.31 -0.94
N GLY A 459 -17.07 -25.14 -1.08
CA GLY A 459 -18.30 -24.76 -0.38
C GLY A 459 -18.09 -24.09 0.98
N GLY A 460 -16.87 -24.17 1.54
CA GLY A 460 -16.46 -23.33 2.65
C GLY A 460 -16.37 -21.86 2.24
N TYR A 461 -16.31 -20.95 3.21
CA TYR A 461 -16.27 -19.52 2.95
C TYR A 461 -15.57 -18.72 4.05
N THR A 462 -15.03 -17.57 3.69
CA THR A 462 -14.51 -16.56 4.62
C THR A 462 -15.45 -15.36 4.64
N GLU A 463 -15.83 -14.91 5.83
CA GLU A 463 -16.59 -13.68 6.06
C GLU A 463 -15.69 -12.58 6.63
N PHE A 464 -15.96 -11.35 6.21
CA PHE A 464 -15.24 -10.14 6.62
C PHE A 464 -16.20 -9.19 7.32
N GLU A 465 -15.82 -8.78 8.53
CA GLU A 465 -16.49 -7.73 9.27
C GLU A 465 -15.57 -6.51 9.35
N TYR A 466 -16.15 -5.32 9.23
CA TYR A 466 -15.42 -4.06 9.21
C TYR A 466 -15.83 -3.18 10.38
N GLU A 467 -14.99 -2.20 10.70
CA GLU A 467 -15.33 -1.08 11.55
C GLU A 467 -14.74 0.23 11.02
N ALA A 468 -15.34 1.34 11.44
CA ALA A 468 -14.70 2.64 11.39
C ALA A 468 -13.71 2.77 12.57
N PRO A 469 -12.52 3.35 12.37
CA PRO A 469 -11.68 3.80 13.46
C PRO A 469 -12.46 4.72 14.40
N LYS A 470 -12.22 4.61 15.70
CA LYS A 470 -12.92 5.41 16.72
C LYS A 470 -12.05 6.57 17.19
N ALA A 471 -12.70 7.68 17.53
CA ALA A 471 -12.11 8.83 18.21
C ALA A 471 -12.99 9.29 19.37
N LYS A 472 -12.45 10.17 20.20
CA LYS A 472 -13.23 10.94 21.17
C LYS A 472 -13.41 12.38 20.69
N ASP A 473 -14.60 12.91 20.90
CA ASP A 473 -14.93 14.30 20.63
C ASP A 473 -15.56 14.95 21.87
N TYR A 474 -15.47 16.27 21.95
CA TYR A 474 -16.04 17.04 23.04
C TYR A 474 -17.57 16.99 22.98
N VAL A 475 -18.20 16.71 24.11
CA VAL A 475 -19.62 17.01 24.31
C VAL A 475 -19.70 18.44 24.79
N LYS A 476 -20.20 19.34 23.94
CA LYS A 476 -20.42 20.74 24.28
C LYS A 476 -21.78 20.90 24.98
N GLY A 477 -21.77 21.56 26.14
CA GLY A 477 -22.94 22.15 26.75
C GLY A 477 -23.07 23.61 26.31
N ALA A 478 -24.29 24.14 26.37
CA ALA A 478 -24.57 25.54 26.08
C ALA A 478 -25.25 26.16 27.29
N VAL A 479 -24.84 27.37 27.66
CA VAL A 479 -25.58 28.21 28.61
C VAL A 479 -26.22 29.34 27.82
N ASN A 480 -27.53 29.44 27.90
CA ASN A 480 -28.28 30.59 27.41
C ASN A 480 -29.13 31.13 28.56
N ILE A 481 -28.77 32.29 29.09
CA ILE A 481 -29.57 32.98 30.11
C ILE A 481 -29.79 34.43 29.71
N ASN A 482 -31.00 34.92 29.94
CA ASN A 482 -31.36 36.29 29.67
C ASN A 482 -32.02 36.94 30.88
N ILE A 483 -31.77 38.24 30.98
CA ILE A 483 -32.44 39.16 31.91
C ILE A 483 -33.12 40.25 31.09
N TRP A 484 -34.27 40.72 31.56
CA TRP A 484 -35.06 41.74 30.88
C TRP A 484 -35.74 42.64 31.88
N ARG A 485 -36.16 43.81 31.45
CA ARG A 485 -36.94 44.73 32.27
C ARG A 485 -37.97 45.46 31.42
N ASN A 486 -39.10 45.79 32.05
CA ASN A 486 -40.21 46.54 31.46
C ASN A 486 -40.66 45.97 30.10
N SER A 487 -40.65 44.64 29.97
CA SER A 487 -41.09 43.94 28.76
C SER A 487 -42.55 43.51 28.97
N PRO A 488 -43.55 44.25 28.46
CA PRO A 488 -44.96 44.04 28.81
C PRO A 488 -45.50 42.70 28.27
N SER A 489 -44.80 42.10 27.30
CA SER A 489 -45.11 40.82 26.69
C SER A 489 -44.62 39.61 27.49
N ARG A 490 -43.90 39.80 28.60
CA ARG A 490 -43.33 38.71 29.43
C ARG A 490 -43.91 38.72 30.85
N ILE A 491 -44.00 37.55 31.49
CA ILE A 491 -44.43 37.39 32.89
C ILE A 491 -43.30 36.69 33.67
N PRO A 492 -42.68 37.33 34.68
CA PRO A 492 -42.85 38.74 35.07
C PRO A 492 -42.30 39.70 34.01
N ALA A 493 -42.84 40.92 33.96
CA ALA A 493 -42.41 41.97 33.02
C ALA A 493 -40.95 42.41 33.25
N THR A 494 -40.37 42.05 34.40
CA THR A 494 -39.00 42.35 34.79
C THR A 494 -38.34 41.14 35.46
N ARG A 495 -37.19 40.72 34.94
CA ARG A 495 -36.27 39.71 35.47
C ARG A 495 -34.86 40.29 35.47
N THR A 496 -34.41 40.83 36.60
CA THR A 496 -33.11 41.52 36.70
C THR A 496 -31.93 40.62 37.01
N THR A 497 -32.17 39.38 37.41
CA THR A 497 -31.14 38.38 37.71
C THR A 497 -31.52 37.03 37.11
N ALA A 498 -30.53 36.34 36.56
CA ALA A 498 -30.65 34.96 36.11
C ALA A 498 -29.36 34.21 36.43
N SER A 499 -29.46 32.95 36.81
CA SER A 499 -28.32 32.08 37.02
C SER A 499 -28.53 30.72 36.39
N ALA A 500 -27.44 30.07 36.02
CA ALA A 500 -27.43 28.71 35.48
C ALA A 500 -26.20 27.97 35.98
N PRO A 501 -26.33 26.67 36.32
CA PRO A 501 -25.16 25.85 36.58
C PRO A 501 -24.37 25.59 35.29
N LEU A 502 -23.07 25.42 35.43
CA LEU A 502 -22.19 24.86 34.40
C LEU A 502 -22.14 23.34 34.61
N GLY A 503 -23.09 22.63 34.02
CA GLY A 503 -23.16 21.18 34.10
C GLY A 503 -24.58 20.61 34.03
N ASP A 504 -24.69 19.29 34.01
CA ASP A 504 -25.96 18.59 34.17
C ASP A 504 -26.33 18.53 35.67
N LEU A 505 -27.63 18.65 35.99
CA LEU A 505 -28.13 18.46 37.36
C LEU A 505 -28.26 16.97 37.65
N VAL A 506 -27.43 16.47 38.56
CA VAL A 506 -27.43 15.08 39.01
C VAL A 506 -28.20 14.98 40.31
N PHE A 507 -29.35 14.32 40.29
CA PHE A 507 -30.14 14.04 41.48
C PHE A 507 -29.70 12.71 42.10
N ASP A 508 -29.43 12.71 43.40
CA ASP A 508 -29.26 11.47 44.14
C ASP A 508 -30.63 10.77 44.33
N PRO A 509 -30.66 9.48 44.74
CA PRO A 509 -31.90 8.75 45.00
C PRO A 509 -32.80 9.40 46.07
N ASN A 510 -32.28 10.35 46.85
CA ASN A 510 -33.01 11.10 47.88
C ASN A 510 -33.57 12.44 47.37
N GLY A 511 -33.40 12.76 46.07
CA GLY A 511 -33.92 13.98 45.46
C GLY A 511 -33.07 15.23 45.68
N THR A 512 -31.86 15.11 46.23
CA THR A 512 -30.90 16.21 46.33
C THR A 512 -30.10 16.33 45.04
N GLY A 513 -30.18 17.50 44.38
CA GLY A 513 -29.52 17.79 43.11
C GLY A 513 -28.15 18.41 43.31
N THR A 514 -27.12 17.88 42.65
CA THR A 514 -25.76 18.44 42.55
C THR A 514 -25.44 18.79 41.10
N THR A 515 -24.61 19.80 40.89
CA THR A 515 -24.13 20.20 39.56
C THR A 515 -22.95 19.33 39.17
N SER A 516 -22.93 18.83 37.93
CA SER A 516 -21.76 18.11 37.43
C SER A 516 -20.55 19.04 37.42
N LYS A 517 -19.38 18.51 37.80
CA LYS A 517 -18.12 19.26 37.83
C LYS A 517 -17.60 19.53 36.41
N ALA A 518 -16.88 20.63 36.24
CA ALA A 518 -16.14 20.95 35.04
C ALA A 518 -15.20 19.80 34.67
N PHE A 519 -15.21 19.43 33.40
CA PHE A 519 -14.64 18.17 32.94
C PHE A 519 -13.16 18.31 32.54
N ILE A 520 -12.74 19.50 32.12
CA ILE A 520 -11.36 19.88 31.78
C ILE A 520 -11.06 21.29 32.31
N ASP A 521 -9.78 21.65 32.31
CA ASP A 521 -9.40 23.05 32.38
C ASP A 521 -9.73 23.69 31.02
N GLU A 522 -10.59 24.71 31.00
CA GLU A 522 -11.06 25.35 29.76
C GLU A 522 -11.15 26.87 29.94
N GLU A 523 -10.59 27.60 28.97
CA GLU A 523 -10.88 29.01 28.75
C GLU A 523 -12.11 29.12 27.84
N ILE A 524 -13.18 29.72 28.36
CA ILE A 524 -14.49 29.80 27.72
C ILE A 524 -14.74 31.26 27.30
N ALA A 525 -15.01 31.46 26.00
CA ALA A 525 -15.46 32.75 25.49
C ALA A 525 -16.95 32.96 25.80
N VAL A 526 -17.26 34.07 26.47
CA VAL A 526 -18.61 34.47 26.87
C VAL A 526 -19.05 35.66 26.05
N LYS A 527 -20.22 35.54 25.41
CA LYS A 527 -20.87 36.62 24.66
C LYS A 527 -22.09 37.12 25.39
N ILE A 528 -22.20 38.44 25.52
CA ILE A 528 -23.39 39.12 26.05
C ILE A 528 -23.89 40.13 25.02
N ASP A 529 -25.11 39.88 24.52
CA ASP A 529 -25.83 40.76 23.61
C ASP A 529 -26.88 41.55 24.40
N VAL A 530 -26.90 42.87 24.24
CA VAL A 530 -27.82 43.75 24.94
C VAL A 530 -28.61 44.55 23.93
N THR A 531 -29.92 44.60 24.11
CA THR A 531 -30.84 45.41 23.33
C THR A 531 -31.71 46.26 24.25
N ALA A 532 -31.98 47.50 23.88
CA ALA A 532 -32.84 48.42 24.63
C ALA A 532 -33.62 49.31 23.67
N ASN A 533 -34.80 49.77 24.07
CA ASN A 533 -35.62 50.68 23.26
C ASN A 533 -35.22 52.17 23.39
N ALA A 534 -34.20 52.45 24.19
CA ALA A 534 -33.57 53.75 24.37
C ALA A 534 -32.12 53.58 24.83
N GLN A 535 -31.31 54.63 24.70
CA GLN A 535 -29.92 54.64 25.19
C GLN A 535 -29.87 54.43 26.71
N MET A 536 -29.03 53.48 27.14
CA MET A 536 -28.77 53.17 28.55
C MET A 536 -27.76 54.14 29.16
N GLY A 537 -27.90 54.47 30.45
CA GLY A 537 -27.06 55.44 31.14
C GLY A 537 -25.65 54.91 31.47
N HIS A 538 -24.68 55.80 31.69
CA HIS A 538 -23.30 55.44 32.07
C HIS A 538 -23.19 54.74 33.45
N THR A 539 -24.24 54.81 34.27
CA THR A 539 -24.35 54.07 35.53
C THR A 539 -24.93 52.66 35.35
N ASP A 540 -25.39 52.32 34.15
CA ASP A 540 -26.02 51.05 33.86
C ASP A 540 -24.92 50.01 33.69
N ARG A 541 -24.98 48.97 34.52
CA ARG A 541 -23.99 47.89 34.50
C ARG A 541 -24.71 46.56 34.48
N ILE A 542 -24.26 45.71 33.58
CA ILE A 542 -24.55 44.28 33.62
C ILE A 542 -23.38 43.64 34.35
N VAL A 543 -23.70 42.90 35.41
CA VAL A 543 -22.71 42.22 36.24
C VAL A 543 -22.80 40.75 35.92
N PHE A 544 -21.72 40.20 35.38
CA PHE A 544 -21.51 38.77 35.25
C PHE A 544 -20.73 38.26 36.46
N LYS A 545 -21.14 37.12 37.01
CA LYS A 545 -20.38 36.40 38.03
C LYS A 545 -20.15 34.96 37.60
N LEU A 546 -18.91 34.51 37.73
CA LEU A 546 -18.56 33.09 37.75
C LEU A 546 -18.37 32.68 39.21
N ILE A 547 -19.21 31.78 39.70
CA ILE A 547 -19.19 31.28 41.08
C ILE A 547 -18.60 29.87 41.03
N ASP A 548 -17.45 29.68 41.67
CA ASP A 548 -16.87 28.35 41.92
C ASP A 548 -17.46 27.80 43.21
N GLU A 549 -18.40 26.86 43.09
CA GLU A 549 -19.09 26.25 44.23
C GLU A 549 -18.17 25.29 45.00
N THR A 550 -17.07 24.83 44.40
CA THR A 550 -16.10 23.91 45.04
C THR A 550 -15.05 24.67 45.85
N ALA A 551 -14.50 25.74 45.29
CA ALA A 551 -13.54 26.60 45.97
C ALA A 551 -14.20 27.70 46.83
N ASN A 552 -15.52 27.89 46.69
CA ASN A 552 -16.29 28.97 47.32
C ASN A 552 -15.73 30.37 46.97
N THR A 553 -15.36 30.58 45.71
CA THR A 553 -14.86 31.85 45.18
C THR A 553 -15.82 32.42 44.15
N THR A 554 -15.74 33.73 43.88
CA THR A 554 -16.58 34.39 42.88
C THR A 554 -15.77 35.42 42.11
N GLU A 555 -15.70 35.26 40.80
CA GLU A 555 -15.12 36.24 39.89
C GLU A 555 -16.23 37.10 39.29
N THR A 556 -16.01 38.42 39.23
CA THR A 556 -17.03 39.37 38.77
C THR A 556 -16.52 40.19 37.59
N THR A 557 -17.26 40.19 36.50
CA THR A 557 -16.99 40.99 35.30
C THR A 557 -18.07 42.05 35.16
N ASN A 558 -17.68 43.32 35.23
CA ASN A 558 -18.59 44.45 35.06
C ASN A 558 -18.59 44.91 33.61
N ILE A 559 -19.75 44.81 32.97
CA ILE A 559 -19.96 45.31 31.61
C ILE A 559 -20.54 46.72 31.70
N VAL A 560 -19.71 47.69 31.31
CA VAL A 560 -20.08 49.11 31.27
C VAL A 560 -20.60 49.45 29.88
N MET A 561 -21.72 50.17 29.84
CA MET A 561 -22.31 50.68 28.60
C MET A 561 -21.37 51.70 27.92
N PRO A 562 -21.28 51.73 26.58
CA PRO A 562 -20.46 52.69 25.84
C PRO A 562 -20.75 54.16 26.23
N ASP A 563 -19.71 55.00 26.24
CA ASP A 563 -19.79 56.44 26.46
C ASP A 563 -20.77 57.12 25.48
N GLY A 564 -21.71 57.89 26.03
CA GLY A 564 -22.74 58.63 25.31
C GLY A 564 -22.30 60.00 24.80
N THR A 565 -21.10 60.13 24.22
CA THR A 565 -20.63 61.39 23.61
C THR A 565 -21.29 61.72 22.27
N ILE A 566 -22.23 60.91 21.77
CA ILE A 566 -23.03 61.18 20.57
C ILE A 566 -24.50 61.40 20.97
N GLU A 567 -25.10 62.47 20.43
CA GLU A 567 -26.46 62.94 20.72
C GLU A 567 -27.54 61.84 20.61
N ILE A 568 -28.54 62.02 21.49
CA ILE A 568 -29.69 61.16 21.75
C ILE A 568 -30.59 61.09 20.51
N GLY A 569 -30.64 59.93 19.87
CA GLY A 569 -31.73 59.55 18.98
C GLY A 569 -32.76 58.70 19.72
N THR A 570 -34.04 59.01 19.57
CA THR A 570 -35.12 58.06 19.89
C THR A 570 -35.00 56.86 18.97
N GLY A 571 -34.49 55.74 19.47
CA GLY A 571 -34.26 54.54 18.67
C GLY A 571 -33.77 53.36 19.50
N ASN A 572 -33.85 52.16 18.89
CA ASN A 572 -33.35 50.93 19.49
C ASN A 572 -31.82 50.97 19.62
N PHE A 573 -31.32 50.68 20.81
CA PHE A 573 -29.90 50.55 21.13
C PHE A 573 -29.52 49.06 21.18
N ALA A 574 -28.42 48.67 20.55
CA ALA A 574 -27.89 47.31 20.61
C ALA A 574 -26.36 47.33 20.70
N PHE A 575 -25.78 46.52 21.59
CA PHE A 575 -24.34 46.28 21.61
C PHE A 575 -24.02 44.87 22.10
N THR A 576 -22.82 44.42 21.75
CA THR A 576 -22.27 43.11 22.11
C THR A 576 -20.98 43.29 22.91
N ARG A 577 -20.76 42.45 23.91
CA ARG A 577 -19.49 42.32 24.62
C ARG A 577 -19.05 40.87 24.72
N ASP A 578 -17.78 40.66 24.42
CA ASP A 578 -17.10 39.38 24.52
C ASP A 578 -15.98 39.46 25.56
N PHE A 579 -15.83 38.41 26.37
CA PHE A 579 -14.74 38.24 27.33
C PHE A 579 -14.51 36.75 27.59
N THR A 580 -13.42 36.38 28.27
CA THR A 580 -13.13 34.97 28.60
C THR A 580 -13.21 34.70 30.09
N ILE A 581 -13.56 33.46 30.42
CA ILE A 581 -13.59 32.92 31.79
C ILE A 581 -12.82 31.61 31.83
N ASN A 582 -12.28 31.24 32.99
CA ASN A 582 -11.54 29.98 33.14
C ASN A 582 -12.28 29.04 34.09
N THR A 583 -12.31 27.76 33.73
CA THR A 583 -12.80 26.68 34.59
C THR A 583 -11.67 25.73 34.92
N ILE A 584 -11.69 25.16 36.13
CA ILE A 584 -10.72 24.18 36.61
C ILE A 584 -11.39 22.80 36.64
N LYS A 585 -10.70 21.80 36.11
CA LYS A 585 -11.13 20.41 36.10
C LYS A 585 -11.48 19.94 37.52
N GLY A 586 -12.68 19.37 37.67
CA GLY A 586 -13.16 18.80 38.94
C GLY A 586 -13.86 19.80 39.86
N HIS A 587 -13.98 21.08 39.48
CA HIS A 587 -14.72 22.10 40.21
C HIS A 587 -16.14 22.25 39.66
N ALA A 588 -17.12 22.49 40.53
CA ALA A 588 -18.50 22.80 40.15
C ALA A 588 -18.68 24.32 40.05
N TYR A 589 -19.30 24.79 38.96
CA TYR A 589 -19.49 26.22 38.72
C TYR A 589 -20.95 26.59 38.48
N ARG A 590 -21.27 27.85 38.81
CA ARG A 590 -22.52 28.51 38.46
C ARG A 590 -22.23 29.88 37.88
N VAL A 591 -22.93 30.23 36.81
CA VAL A 591 -22.89 31.59 36.26
C VAL A 591 -24.13 32.36 36.67
N GLU A 592 -23.95 33.65 36.93
CA GLU A 592 -25.03 34.59 37.22
C GLU A 592 -24.84 35.85 36.37
N ILE A 593 -25.93 36.31 35.77
CA ILE A 593 -26.02 37.64 35.16
C ILE A 593 -27.05 38.45 35.94
N SER A 594 -26.68 39.68 36.29
CA SER A 594 -27.58 40.59 36.98
C SER A 594 -27.46 42.01 36.45
N ASN A 595 -28.52 42.79 36.61
CA ASN A 595 -28.53 44.22 36.33
C ASN A 595 -28.85 44.97 37.64
N ALA A 596 -27.93 45.83 38.06
CA ALA A 596 -28.02 46.54 39.34
C ALA A 596 -28.76 47.90 39.24
N TYR A 597 -29.28 48.26 38.06
CA TYR A 597 -29.88 49.56 37.78
C TYR A 597 -31.40 49.53 37.87
N SER A 598 -32.12 50.67 37.81
CA SER A 598 -33.59 50.76 37.97
C SER A 598 -34.26 51.82 37.08
N SER A 599 -34.10 51.74 35.75
CA SER A 599 -34.79 52.64 34.80
C SER A 599 -36.15 52.12 34.32
N ALA A 600 -36.94 53.02 33.71
CA ALA A 600 -38.16 52.72 32.98
C ALA A 600 -37.92 52.20 31.54
N ILE A 601 -36.65 52.05 31.12
CA ILE A 601 -36.27 51.58 29.78
C ILE A 601 -36.62 50.10 29.63
N GLN A 602 -37.17 49.72 28.48
CA GLN A 602 -37.30 48.31 28.12
C GLN A 602 -35.93 47.84 27.62
N TYR A 603 -35.34 46.86 28.30
CA TYR A 603 -34.07 46.27 27.89
C TYR A 603 -34.12 44.75 28.00
N GLU A 604 -33.27 44.09 27.21
CA GLU A 604 -32.95 42.67 27.29
C GLU A 604 -31.44 42.48 27.17
N ALA A 605 -30.85 41.70 28.06
CA ALA A 605 -29.48 41.22 27.94
C ALA A 605 -29.49 39.70 27.89
N MET A 606 -28.91 39.14 26.84
CA MET A 606 -28.78 37.71 26.61
C MET A 606 -27.32 37.32 26.70
N MET A 607 -27.00 36.41 27.62
CA MET A 607 -25.70 35.76 27.68
C MET A 607 -25.79 34.39 27.02
N TYR A 608 -24.84 34.12 26.13
CA TYR A 608 -24.68 32.82 25.52
C TYR A 608 -23.22 32.41 25.42
N PHE A 609 -22.92 31.18 25.82
CA PHE A 609 -21.62 30.56 25.60
C PHE A 609 -21.70 29.03 25.62
N ASN A 610 -20.71 28.38 25.02
CA ASN A 610 -20.56 26.93 25.04
C ASN A 610 -19.38 26.53 25.92
N TYR A 611 -19.50 25.39 26.58
CA TYR A 611 -18.45 24.81 27.43
C TYR A 611 -18.38 23.30 27.25
N THR A 612 -17.30 22.68 27.67
CA THR A 612 -17.10 21.24 27.60
C THR A 612 -17.68 20.54 28.83
N LYS A 613 -18.69 19.68 28.62
CA LYS A 613 -19.31 18.92 29.72
C LYS A 613 -18.93 17.44 29.77
N GLY A 614 -18.20 16.94 28.78
CA GLY A 614 -17.72 15.57 28.74
C GLY A 614 -17.13 15.21 27.38
N PHE A 615 -16.95 13.91 27.17
CA PHE A 615 -16.55 13.36 25.89
C PHE A 615 -17.56 12.34 25.37
N LYS A 616 -17.58 12.13 24.06
CA LYS A 616 -18.31 11.06 23.38
C LYS A 616 -17.39 10.36 22.39
N THR A 617 -17.68 9.10 22.10
CA THR A 617 -17.04 8.39 20.99
C THR A 617 -17.68 8.81 19.67
N VAL A 618 -16.87 9.05 18.66
CA VAL A 618 -17.30 9.34 17.28
C VAL A 618 -16.53 8.45 16.31
N ASP A 619 -17.13 8.19 15.15
CA ASP A 619 -16.46 7.52 14.05
C ASP A 619 -15.51 8.49 13.36
N GLU A 620 -14.26 8.09 13.18
CA GLU A 620 -13.38 8.75 12.24
C GLU A 620 -13.59 8.21 10.82
N PRO A 621 -13.39 9.06 9.79
CA PRO A 621 -13.34 8.60 8.42
C PRO A 621 -12.33 7.46 8.22
N GLY A 622 -12.66 6.54 7.32
CA GLY A 622 -11.85 5.35 7.02
C GLY A 622 -12.48 4.07 7.55
N MET A 623 -11.91 2.94 7.14
CA MET A 623 -12.41 1.61 7.49
C MET A 623 -11.28 0.61 7.58
N ARG A 624 -11.50 -0.43 8.39
CA ARG A 624 -10.56 -1.53 8.58
C ARG A 624 -11.30 -2.81 8.91
N VAL A 625 -10.70 -3.96 8.63
CA VAL A 625 -11.26 -5.27 9.01
C VAL A 625 -11.15 -5.44 10.51
N ILE A 626 -12.27 -5.71 11.18
CA ILE A 626 -12.30 -5.96 12.62
C ILE A 626 -12.23 -7.45 12.91
N ARG A 627 -12.79 -8.29 12.03
CA ARG A 627 -12.88 -9.74 12.21
C ARG A 627 -12.90 -10.46 10.88
N THR A 628 -12.22 -11.60 10.80
CA THR A 628 -12.45 -12.60 9.77
C THR A 628 -13.00 -13.87 10.39
N THR A 629 -13.86 -14.56 9.66
CA THR A 629 -14.46 -15.81 10.14
C THR A 629 -14.49 -16.82 9.01
N ASP A 630 -13.77 -17.91 9.21
CA ASP A 630 -13.54 -18.95 8.22
C ASP A 630 -14.40 -20.18 8.54
N TYR A 631 -15.27 -20.53 7.61
CA TYR A 631 -16.18 -21.66 7.70
C TYR A 631 -15.76 -22.73 6.69
N THR A 632 -15.56 -23.95 7.19
CA THR A 632 -15.26 -25.12 6.36
C THR A 632 -16.50 -25.67 5.66
N ALA A 633 -17.69 -25.47 6.24
CA ALA A 633 -19.00 -25.78 5.67
C ALA A 633 -20.10 -24.98 6.40
N PRO A 634 -21.33 -24.86 5.85
CA PRO A 634 -22.42 -24.07 6.46
C PRO A 634 -22.83 -24.46 7.88
N THR A 635 -22.50 -25.68 8.34
CA THR A 635 -22.92 -26.23 9.63
C THR A 635 -21.75 -26.52 10.59
N GLN A 636 -20.52 -26.09 10.28
CA GLN A 636 -19.33 -26.39 11.09
C GLN A 636 -18.84 -25.18 11.91
N ASN A 637 -18.07 -25.46 12.97
CA ASN A 637 -17.46 -24.43 13.81
C ASN A 637 -16.49 -23.59 12.99
N ALA A 638 -16.66 -22.27 13.06
CA ALA A 638 -15.82 -21.34 12.36
C ALA A 638 -14.51 -21.07 13.11
N PHE A 639 -13.44 -20.82 12.37
CA PHE A 639 -12.23 -20.24 12.93
C PHE A 639 -12.32 -18.72 12.84
N VAL A 640 -12.16 -18.03 13.97
CA VAL A 640 -12.32 -16.57 14.06
C VAL A 640 -10.95 -15.94 14.29
N LYS A 641 -10.64 -14.91 13.51
CA LYS A 641 -9.55 -13.96 13.82
C LYS A 641 -10.16 -12.61 14.15
N ARG A 642 -9.79 -12.07 15.30
CA ARG A 642 -10.17 -10.72 15.75
C ARG A 642 -8.95 -9.82 15.68
N TYR A 643 -9.08 -8.66 15.01
CA TYR A 643 -8.00 -7.70 14.82
C TYR A 643 -8.18 -6.51 15.76
N TYR A 644 -7.18 -6.26 16.59
CA TYR A 644 -7.06 -5.09 17.43
C TYR A 644 -5.91 -4.22 16.91
N TYR A 645 -6.18 -2.99 16.51
CA TYR A 645 -5.18 -2.08 15.94
C TYR A 645 -4.44 -1.27 17.02
N ASN A 646 -4.07 -1.99 18.07
CA ASN A 646 -3.43 -1.50 19.29
C ASN A 646 -2.44 -2.59 19.76
N LYS A 647 -1.45 -2.19 20.56
CA LYS A 647 -0.61 -3.16 21.29
C LYS A 647 -1.40 -3.86 22.38
N VAL A 648 -0.99 -5.08 22.74
CA VAL A 648 -1.67 -5.94 23.71
C VAL A 648 -1.78 -5.30 25.10
N GLN A 649 -0.77 -4.52 25.55
CA GLN A 649 -0.87 -3.81 26.85
C GLN A 649 -1.99 -2.77 26.87
N ASP A 650 -2.29 -2.16 25.72
CA ASP A 650 -3.35 -1.16 25.62
C ASP A 650 -4.74 -1.82 25.69
N LEU A 651 -4.87 -3.09 25.28
CA LEU A 651 -6.12 -3.85 25.43
C LEU A 651 -6.52 -4.08 26.90
N LEU A 652 -5.59 -3.89 27.84
CA LEU A 652 -5.83 -3.99 29.28
C LEU A 652 -6.25 -2.66 29.93
N LYS A 653 -6.26 -1.56 29.15
CA LYS A 653 -6.70 -0.23 29.61
C LYS A 653 -8.16 0.00 29.26
N ASP A 654 -8.76 1.05 29.82
CA ASP A 654 -10.07 1.52 29.35
C ASP A 654 -9.94 1.92 27.87
N PRO A 655 -10.71 1.30 26.94
CA PRO A 655 -10.68 1.65 25.52
C PRO A 655 -10.89 3.14 25.25
N PHE A 656 -11.65 3.83 26.12
CA PHE A 656 -11.92 5.26 25.99
C PHE A 656 -10.66 6.12 26.18
N GLU A 657 -9.74 5.70 27.06
CA GLU A 657 -8.48 6.41 27.31
C GLU A 657 -7.55 6.38 26.10
N LEU A 658 -7.66 5.34 25.26
CA LEU A 658 -6.87 5.13 24.04
C LEU A 658 -7.36 5.96 22.85
N LEU A 659 -8.58 6.50 22.92
CA LEU A 659 -9.15 7.28 21.82
C LEU A 659 -8.43 8.62 21.70
N ASN A 660 -7.97 8.92 20.49
CA ASN A 660 -7.46 10.24 20.13
C ASN A 660 -8.61 11.15 19.70
N PHE A 661 -8.35 12.46 19.67
CA PHE A 661 -9.26 13.39 19.02
C PHE A 661 -9.17 13.24 17.50
N PRO A 662 -10.28 13.44 16.77
CA PRO A 662 -10.29 13.28 15.33
C PRO A 662 -9.32 14.26 14.67
N SER A 663 -8.52 13.76 13.72
CA SER A 663 -7.70 14.60 12.86
C SER A 663 -8.61 15.52 12.06
N LYS A 664 -8.49 16.84 12.26
CA LYS A 664 -9.31 17.82 11.54
C LYS A 664 -8.64 18.15 10.21
N PRO A 665 -9.19 17.71 9.07
CA PRO A 665 -8.71 18.14 7.76
C PRO A 665 -8.76 19.67 7.66
N GLN A 666 -7.67 20.26 7.18
CA GLN A 666 -7.62 21.66 6.82
C GLN A 666 -8.18 21.81 5.40
N TYR A 667 -9.17 22.68 5.24
CA TYR A 667 -9.81 22.98 3.95
C TYR A 667 -9.66 24.44 3.55
N THR A 668 -9.11 25.25 4.47
CA THR A 668 -8.89 26.67 4.26
C THR A 668 -7.42 26.91 3.96
N ILE A 669 -7.15 27.68 2.91
CA ILE A 669 -5.82 28.19 2.60
C ILE A 669 -5.86 29.70 2.78
N ASP A 670 -4.93 30.23 3.56
CA ASP A 670 -4.72 31.67 3.75
C ASP A 670 -3.32 32.02 3.24
N TYR A 671 -3.25 32.95 2.29
CA TYR A 671 -1.99 33.47 1.79
C TYR A 671 -2.09 34.95 1.48
N GLN A 672 -0.92 35.59 1.44
CA GLN A 672 -0.80 37.03 1.31
C GLN A 672 0.02 37.38 0.07
N LEU A 673 -0.43 38.37 -0.69
CA LEU A 673 0.30 38.95 -1.82
C LEU A 673 0.53 40.43 -1.55
N ILE A 674 1.76 40.88 -1.75
CA ILE A 674 2.10 42.31 -1.69
C ILE A 674 2.10 42.84 -3.13
N LYS A 675 1.27 43.85 -3.39
CA LYS A 675 1.18 44.51 -4.70
C LYS A 675 1.72 45.94 -4.62
N CYS A 676 2.61 46.30 -5.53
CA CYS A 676 3.11 47.66 -5.71
C CYS A 676 2.05 48.55 -6.37
N CYS A 677 1.82 49.74 -5.84
CA CYS A 677 1.02 50.77 -6.51
C CYS A 677 1.92 51.63 -7.41
N ASN A 678 1.54 51.83 -8.68
CA ASN A 678 2.30 52.67 -9.61
C ASN A 678 2.15 54.15 -9.25
N MET A 679 3.27 54.84 -9.01
CA MET A 679 3.33 56.29 -9.14
C MET A 679 3.60 56.62 -10.61
N SER A 680 2.70 57.39 -11.23
CA SER A 680 2.94 58.01 -12.53
C SER A 680 4.11 58.99 -12.43
N GLY A 681 5.22 58.69 -13.11
CA GLY A 681 6.32 59.64 -13.35
C GLY A 681 7.63 59.28 -12.64
N GLY A 682 8.66 58.99 -13.43
CA GLY A 682 9.95 58.49 -12.93
C GLY A 682 10.76 59.50 -12.12
N ALA A 683 11.16 59.10 -10.91
CA ALA A 683 12.40 59.49 -10.24
C ALA A 683 12.74 58.46 -9.13
N PRO A 684 14.02 58.26 -8.79
CA PRO A 684 14.47 57.11 -8.02
C PRO A 684 14.47 57.36 -6.50
N ILE A 685 14.11 56.32 -5.75
CA ILE A 685 14.44 56.04 -4.35
C ILE A 685 13.86 57.03 -3.32
N LEU A 686 12.73 56.63 -2.69
CA LEU A 686 12.56 56.45 -1.24
C LEU A 686 11.05 56.17 -0.97
N GLN A 687 10.75 54.91 -0.64
CA GLN A 687 9.46 54.34 -0.20
C GLN A 687 8.33 54.18 -1.25
N PRO A 688 8.33 53.06 -2.01
CA PRO A 688 7.15 52.66 -2.76
C PRO A 688 6.01 52.24 -1.81
N LYS A 689 4.82 52.83 -2.00
CA LYS A 689 3.59 52.43 -1.31
C LYS A 689 3.20 51.01 -1.75
N SER A 690 2.95 50.12 -0.79
CA SER A 690 2.49 48.75 -1.03
C SER A 690 1.05 48.57 -0.56
N SER A 691 0.33 47.64 -1.19
CA SER A 691 -0.95 47.14 -0.70
C SER A 691 -0.82 45.66 -0.37
N GLU A 692 -1.41 45.26 0.76
CA GLU A 692 -1.50 43.87 1.14
C GLU A 692 -2.83 43.31 0.66
N ILE A 693 -2.76 42.22 -0.11
CA ILE A 693 -3.92 41.47 -0.59
C ILE A 693 -3.89 40.12 0.11
N ARG A 694 -4.86 39.87 0.98
CA ARG A 694 -5.05 38.56 1.61
C ARG A 694 -6.07 37.76 0.81
N PHE A 695 -5.71 36.52 0.52
CA PHE A 695 -6.58 35.56 -0.14
C PHE A 695 -6.92 34.47 0.87
N ARG A 696 -8.21 34.30 1.14
CA ARG A 696 -8.70 33.20 1.94
C ARG A 696 -9.57 32.32 1.07
N SER A 697 -9.17 31.07 0.90
CA SER A 697 -9.88 30.11 0.05
C SER A 697 -10.38 28.92 0.85
N LEU A 698 -11.67 28.61 0.74
CA LEU A 698 -12.27 27.37 1.20
C LEU A 698 -12.40 26.42 0.02
N SER A 699 -11.83 25.23 0.14
CA SER A 699 -11.85 24.19 -0.89
C SER A 699 -12.61 22.96 -0.40
N SER A 700 -13.27 22.26 -1.32
CA SER A 700 -13.82 20.93 -1.05
C SER A 700 -12.72 19.86 -0.93
N GLN A 701 -11.53 20.14 -1.43
CA GLN A 701 -10.37 19.25 -1.27
C GLN A 701 -9.54 19.71 -0.06
N THR A 702 -9.04 18.74 0.69
CA THR A 702 -8.15 19.00 1.83
C THR A 702 -6.85 19.64 1.35
N THR A 703 -6.26 20.50 2.17
CA THR A 703 -4.96 21.13 1.87
C THR A 703 -3.78 20.16 1.98
N PHE A 704 -3.99 19.04 2.67
CA PHE A 704 -3.07 17.90 2.71
C PHE A 704 -3.47 16.85 1.67
N PRO A 705 -2.52 16.16 1.02
CA PRO A 705 -2.84 15.07 0.12
C PRO A 705 -3.55 13.94 0.88
N LEU A 706 -4.57 13.33 0.24
CA LEU A 706 -5.36 12.23 0.81
C LEU A 706 -4.50 11.04 1.27
N ARG A 707 -3.30 10.85 0.70
CA ARG A 707 -2.34 9.82 1.13
C ARG A 707 -1.92 9.97 2.60
N VAL A 708 -1.82 11.21 3.10
CA VAL A 708 -1.53 11.50 4.52
C VAL A 708 -2.71 11.14 5.43
N LEU A 709 -3.91 10.99 4.85
CA LEU A 709 -5.13 10.64 5.56
C LEU A 709 -5.42 9.13 5.55
N ASP A 710 -4.81 8.32 4.69
CA ASP A 710 -5.00 6.87 4.71
C ASP A 710 -4.34 6.29 5.98
N LYS A 711 -5.16 5.88 6.95
CA LYS A 711 -4.68 5.37 8.24
C LYS A 711 -3.84 4.11 8.08
N LYS A 712 -2.68 4.14 8.73
CA LYS A 712 -1.74 3.03 8.87
C LYS A 712 -1.55 2.71 10.34
N TYR A 713 -1.50 1.43 10.68
CA TYR A 713 -1.48 0.95 12.05
C TYR A 713 -0.11 0.41 12.40
N GLU A 714 0.58 1.14 13.27
CA GLU A 714 1.90 0.77 13.79
C GLU A 714 1.86 -0.55 14.57
N TYR A 715 0.80 -0.79 15.36
CA TYR A 715 0.62 -2.03 16.13
C TYR A 715 -0.68 -2.74 15.75
N VAL A 716 -0.60 -4.05 15.60
CA VAL A 716 -1.76 -4.91 15.36
C VAL A 716 -1.65 -6.16 16.23
N THR A 717 -2.62 -6.36 17.11
CA THR A 717 -2.79 -7.55 17.94
C THR A 717 -3.95 -8.39 17.41
N ILE A 718 -3.69 -9.65 17.10
CA ILE A 718 -4.63 -10.59 16.51
C ILE A 718 -4.98 -11.62 17.57
N SER A 719 -6.27 -11.78 17.84
CA SER A 719 -6.81 -12.86 18.69
C SER A 719 -7.30 -13.99 17.80
N TYR A 720 -6.95 -15.23 18.16
CA TYR A 720 -7.43 -16.44 17.51
C TYR A 720 -8.51 -17.11 18.36
N GLY A 721 -9.58 -17.59 17.72
CA GLY A 721 -10.69 -18.31 18.37
C GLY A 721 -11.88 -17.45 18.80
N GLY A 722 -11.75 -16.13 18.76
CA GLY A 722 -12.79 -15.20 19.19
C GLY A 722 -12.21 -13.85 19.60
N ASP A 723 -12.95 -13.09 20.41
CA ASP A 723 -12.52 -11.78 20.89
C ASP A 723 -11.57 -11.89 22.09
N ASP A 724 -11.56 -13.04 22.75
CA ASP A 724 -11.00 -13.25 24.05
C ASP A 724 -9.71 -14.10 24.02
N PHE A 725 -9.03 -14.21 22.88
CA PHE A 725 -7.79 -14.98 22.69
C PHE A 725 -7.92 -16.45 23.11
N GLU A 726 -9.06 -17.07 22.82
CA GLU A 726 -9.42 -18.43 23.21
C GLU A 726 -8.42 -19.47 22.69
N LEU A 727 -7.80 -19.20 21.53
CA LEU A 727 -6.74 -20.00 20.91
C LEU A 727 -5.39 -19.27 20.88
N GLY A 728 -5.22 -18.25 21.73
CA GLY A 728 -4.03 -17.39 21.75
C GLY A 728 -4.11 -16.26 20.72
N GLY A 729 -2.95 -15.74 20.33
CA GLY A 729 -2.89 -14.59 19.43
C GLY A 729 -1.47 -14.22 19.01
N LYS A 730 -1.35 -13.15 18.24
CA LYS A 730 -0.08 -12.58 17.80
C LYS A 730 -0.15 -11.05 17.80
N GLN A 731 0.85 -10.37 18.32
CA GLN A 731 1.06 -8.94 18.10
C GLN A 731 2.14 -8.73 17.05
N LYS A 732 1.98 -7.71 16.21
CA LYS A 732 3.00 -7.24 15.27
C LYS A 732 3.17 -5.72 15.38
N HIS A 733 4.40 -5.27 15.18
CA HIS A 733 4.78 -3.87 15.17
C HIS A 733 5.45 -3.54 13.83
N PHE A 734 4.92 -2.53 13.14
CA PHE A 734 5.37 -2.08 11.83
C PHE A 734 5.99 -0.69 11.92
N ASN A 735 7.02 -0.44 11.11
CA ASN A 735 7.58 0.88 10.94
C ASN A 735 6.55 1.81 10.28
N ASN A 736 6.14 2.85 11.01
CA ASN A 736 5.23 3.90 10.53
C ASN A 736 5.92 5.28 10.47
N GLN A 737 7.25 5.32 10.31
CA GLN A 737 7.98 6.57 10.23
C GLN A 737 7.58 7.38 8.99
N PHE A 738 7.13 8.61 9.23
CA PHE A 738 7.04 9.68 8.24
C PHE A 738 8.23 10.61 8.47
N MET A 739 9.16 10.67 7.51
CA MET A 739 10.22 11.68 7.52
C MET A 739 9.82 12.76 6.51
N ASP A 740 9.30 13.88 7.02
CA ASP A 740 9.12 15.10 6.22
C ASP A 740 10.51 15.71 5.98
N TYR A 741 11.10 15.46 4.82
CA TYR A 741 12.38 16.06 4.45
C TYR A 741 12.18 17.06 3.32
N GLN A 742 11.50 18.15 3.64
CA GLN A 742 11.57 19.40 2.88
C GLN A 742 12.52 20.37 3.56
N VAL A 743 13.45 20.91 2.80
CA VAL A 743 14.34 21.97 3.27
C VAL A 743 13.90 23.26 2.62
N GLY A 744 13.42 24.20 3.43
CA GLY A 744 13.11 25.55 2.98
C GLY A 744 14.37 26.25 2.51
N ILE A 745 14.34 26.83 1.30
CA ILE A 745 15.45 27.61 0.74
C ILE A 745 15.23 29.10 1.06
N GLN A 746 14.00 29.59 0.88
CA GLN A 746 13.51 30.92 1.28
C GLN A 746 12.02 30.81 1.69
N PRO A 747 11.69 30.09 2.78
CA PRO A 747 10.30 29.81 3.11
C PRO A 747 9.61 31.04 3.72
N PHE A 748 8.43 31.40 3.21
CA PHE A 748 7.57 32.39 3.86
C PHE A 748 6.71 31.76 4.96
N SER A 749 6.40 32.57 5.98
CA SER A 749 5.45 32.20 7.04
C SER A 749 4.02 31.97 6.50
N ARG A 750 3.64 32.61 5.38
CA ARG A 750 2.34 32.45 4.70
C ARG A 750 2.54 32.26 3.19
N SER A 751 3.02 31.07 2.84
CA SER A 751 3.35 30.66 1.46
C SER A 751 2.10 30.58 0.55
N ILE A 752 2.19 31.05 -0.70
CA ILE A 752 1.16 30.77 -1.73
C ILE A 752 1.23 29.33 -2.26
N PHE A 753 2.35 28.65 -2.00
CA PHE A 753 2.64 27.28 -2.43
C PHE A 753 2.43 26.26 -1.31
N GLN A 754 1.65 26.59 -0.27
CA GLN A 754 1.36 25.68 0.85
C GLN A 754 0.85 24.31 0.39
N TYR A 755 -0.06 24.28 -0.59
CA TYR A 755 -0.59 23.04 -1.14
C TYR A 755 0.48 22.23 -1.89
N GLU A 756 1.27 22.89 -2.74
CA GLU A 756 2.38 22.23 -3.45
C GLU A 756 3.41 21.69 -2.45
N LYS A 757 3.76 22.47 -1.42
CA LYS A 757 4.63 22.01 -0.34
C LYS A 757 4.03 20.82 0.41
N ALA A 758 2.75 20.81 0.75
CA ALA A 758 2.14 19.65 1.40
C ALA A 758 2.13 18.37 0.52
N MET A 759 2.23 18.50 -0.81
CA MET A 759 2.19 17.36 -1.73
C MET A 759 3.54 16.67 -1.96
N TYR A 760 4.66 17.37 -1.79
CA TYR A 760 5.97 16.95 -2.29
C TYR A 760 7.03 16.80 -1.19
N ASN A 761 6.84 15.86 -0.26
CA ASN A 761 7.72 15.71 0.92
C ASN A 761 8.88 14.71 0.77
N GLY A 762 9.19 14.30 -0.47
CA GLY A 762 10.15 13.24 -0.74
C GLY A 762 9.55 11.83 -0.63
N ASN A 763 10.41 10.81 -0.61
CA ASN A 763 9.99 9.42 -0.76
C ASN A 763 10.28 8.50 0.45
N ALA A 764 10.55 9.06 1.63
CA ALA A 764 10.88 8.27 2.83
C ALA A 764 9.82 7.20 3.16
N GLU A 765 8.53 7.53 3.01
CA GLU A 765 7.43 6.59 3.24
C GLU A 765 7.54 5.34 2.36
N GLN A 766 8.00 5.47 1.11
CA GLN A 766 8.20 4.34 0.19
C GLN A 766 9.37 3.42 0.62
N ILE A 767 10.27 3.92 1.48
CA ILE A 767 11.45 3.19 1.96
C ILE A 767 11.13 2.44 3.28
N PHE A 768 10.46 3.11 4.21
CA PHE A 768 10.31 2.62 5.60
C PHE A 768 8.95 1.98 5.88
N SER A 769 7.86 2.53 5.34
CA SER A 769 6.49 2.25 5.79
C SER A 769 6.11 0.78 5.59
N GLY A 770 5.54 0.17 6.63
CA GLY A 770 5.05 -1.21 6.62
C GLY A 770 6.12 -2.30 6.84
N THR A 771 7.37 -1.92 7.12
CA THR A 771 8.43 -2.87 7.47
C THR A 771 8.17 -3.45 8.87
N LEU A 772 8.11 -4.79 9.02
CA LEU A 772 7.92 -5.44 10.32
C LEU A 772 9.15 -5.24 11.22
N LEU A 773 8.96 -4.72 12.44
CA LEU A 773 10.03 -4.44 13.41
C LEU A 773 10.07 -5.47 14.54
N ASP A 774 8.92 -5.94 15.00
CA ASP A 774 8.81 -7.04 15.96
C ASP A 774 7.46 -7.78 15.87
N GLU A 775 7.45 -9.01 16.37
CA GLU A 775 6.24 -9.79 16.60
C GLU A 775 6.30 -10.58 17.91
N ILE A 776 5.13 -10.80 18.51
CA ILE A 776 4.97 -11.49 19.80
C ILE A 776 3.88 -12.55 19.66
N ASP A 777 4.19 -13.80 20.03
CA ASP A 777 3.19 -14.86 20.14
C ASP A 777 2.57 -14.86 21.54
N LEU A 778 1.24 -14.97 21.59
CA LEU A 778 0.43 -14.86 22.79
C LEU A 778 -0.37 -16.15 23.03
N ILE A 779 -0.49 -16.54 24.30
CA ILE A 779 -1.44 -17.55 24.76
C ILE A 779 -2.30 -16.99 25.88
N LYS A 780 -3.52 -17.50 26.02
CA LYS A 780 -4.37 -17.21 27.20
C LYS A 780 -4.32 -18.38 28.17
N ARG A 781 -4.15 -18.08 29.46
CA ARG A 781 -4.40 -19.03 30.55
C ARG A 781 -5.29 -18.35 31.58
N ASN A 782 -6.45 -18.95 31.86
CA ASN A 782 -7.51 -18.31 32.64
C ASN A 782 -7.90 -16.95 32.03
N ASN A 783 -7.83 -15.87 32.81
CA ASN A 783 -8.11 -14.50 32.35
C ASN A 783 -6.84 -13.66 32.11
N THR A 784 -5.68 -14.29 31.95
CA THR A 784 -4.40 -13.59 31.75
C THR A 784 -3.78 -14.01 30.42
N LEU A 785 -3.32 -13.03 29.66
CA LEU A 785 -2.53 -13.24 28.45
C LEU A 785 -1.06 -13.39 28.83
N TYR A 786 -0.38 -14.29 28.13
CA TYR A 786 1.03 -14.54 28.31
C TYR A 786 1.74 -14.48 26.97
N LYS A 787 2.89 -13.82 26.93
CA LYS A 787 3.87 -13.87 25.87
C LYS A 787 4.65 -15.18 25.94
N THR A 788 4.66 -15.95 24.86
CA THR A 788 5.43 -17.20 24.74
C THR A 788 6.65 -17.06 23.85
N LYS A 789 6.60 -16.13 22.89
CA LYS A 789 7.69 -15.88 21.97
C LYS A 789 7.73 -14.41 21.57
N GLU A 790 8.93 -13.90 21.35
CA GLU A 790 9.19 -12.56 20.85
C GLU A 790 10.23 -12.64 19.74
N GLN A 791 9.99 -11.95 18.63
CA GLN A 791 10.96 -11.78 17.56
C GLN A 791 11.14 -10.30 17.25
N THR A 792 12.38 -9.84 17.12
CA THR A 792 12.72 -8.47 16.72
C THR A 792 13.61 -8.48 15.49
N TYR A 793 13.43 -7.48 14.63
CA TYR A 793 14.10 -7.34 13.35
C TYR A 793 14.77 -5.97 13.26
N LYS A 794 16.06 -5.95 12.97
CA LYS A 794 16.85 -4.72 12.81
C LYS A 794 17.30 -4.57 11.38
N TYR A 795 16.98 -3.43 10.79
CA TYR A 795 17.33 -3.10 9.42
C TYR A 795 18.42 -2.03 9.37
N GLN A 796 19.30 -2.14 8.37
CA GLN A 796 20.25 -1.10 7.98
C GLN A 796 19.75 -0.42 6.69
N TYR A 797 19.91 0.91 6.63
CA TYR A 797 19.47 1.76 5.54
C TYR A 797 20.65 2.59 5.04
N ASP A 798 21.24 2.20 3.91
CA ASP A 798 22.39 2.92 3.33
C ASP A 798 21.96 3.71 2.09
N ASP A 799 22.35 4.99 2.00
CA ASP A 799 22.10 5.83 0.83
C ASP A 799 22.92 5.32 -0.37
N ILE A 800 22.24 5.01 -1.48
CA ILE A 800 22.86 4.56 -2.75
C ILE A 800 23.03 5.74 -3.70
N ALA A 801 21.94 6.47 -3.90
CA ALA A 801 21.84 7.59 -4.81
C ALA A 801 20.67 8.47 -4.36
N HIS A 802 20.64 9.69 -4.83
CA HIS A 802 19.50 10.57 -4.65
C HIS A 802 19.35 11.45 -5.87
N THR A 803 18.21 12.10 -5.96
CA THR A 803 18.03 13.27 -6.79
C THR A 803 17.11 14.23 -6.05
N SER A 804 17.15 15.51 -6.41
CA SER A 804 16.36 16.54 -5.75
C SER A 804 15.43 17.26 -6.72
N GLY A 805 14.26 17.66 -6.20
CA GLY A 805 13.31 18.52 -6.90
C GLY A 805 13.13 19.84 -6.16
N VAL A 806 12.60 20.83 -6.87
CA VAL A 806 12.32 22.17 -6.36
C VAL A 806 10.82 22.43 -6.41
N ILE A 807 10.30 22.94 -5.30
CA ILE A 807 8.89 23.27 -5.12
C ILE A 807 8.75 24.72 -4.71
N GLY A 808 7.59 25.29 -5.02
CA GLY A 808 7.36 26.71 -4.87
C GLY A 808 8.02 27.54 -5.96
N GLY A 809 7.81 28.85 -5.96
CA GLY A 809 8.12 29.73 -7.08
C GLY A 809 8.04 31.21 -6.76
N TYR A 810 7.64 32.01 -7.75
CA TYR A 810 7.51 33.46 -7.61
C TYR A 810 6.30 33.82 -6.72
N ALA A 811 6.57 34.40 -5.54
CA ALA A 811 5.58 34.68 -4.49
C ALA A 811 5.08 36.14 -4.49
N PHE A 812 5.91 37.14 -4.81
CA PHE A 812 5.49 38.55 -4.89
C PHE A 812 6.41 39.44 -5.74
N TYR A 813 5.95 40.66 -6.04
CA TYR A 813 6.71 41.72 -6.70
C TYR A 813 7.35 42.64 -5.65
N ASN A 814 8.64 42.47 -5.34
CA ASN A 814 9.39 43.45 -4.55
C ASN A 814 9.51 44.76 -5.35
N CYS A 815 8.90 45.83 -4.82
CA CYS A 815 8.86 47.13 -5.46
C CYS A 815 10.23 47.81 -5.62
N LEU A 816 11.26 47.33 -4.92
CA LEU A 816 12.63 47.85 -4.99
C LEU A 816 13.48 47.14 -6.07
N PHE A 817 13.18 45.89 -6.41
CA PHE A 817 14.02 45.04 -7.27
C PHE A 817 13.18 44.20 -8.25
N ILE A 818 12.48 44.88 -9.15
CA ILE A 818 11.55 44.29 -10.14
C ILE A 818 12.21 43.20 -11.01
N ASN A 819 13.52 43.29 -11.25
CA ASN A 819 14.24 42.40 -12.18
C ASN A 819 15.25 41.43 -11.51
N SER A 820 15.49 41.51 -10.20
CA SER A 820 16.59 40.76 -9.55
C SER A 820 16.45 40.58 -8.03
N GLY A 821 15.25 40.76 -7.48
CA GLY A 821 14.97 40.57 -6.05
C GLY A 821 14.82 39.10 -5.67
N VAL A 822 15.61 38.62 -4.72
CA VAL A 822 15.56 37.25 -4.19
C VAL A 822 14.41 37.04 -3.21
N ASP A 823 13.93 38.13 -2.60
CA ASP A 823 12.74 38.13 -1.74
C ASP A 823 11.50 37.68 -2.53
N ASN A 824 11.51 37.74 -3.87
CA ASN A 824 10.36 37.36 -4.68
C ASN A 824 10.08 35.85 -4.69
N PHE A 825 10.93 34.99 -4.13
CA PHE A 825 10.81 33.54 -4.26
C PHE A 825 10.48 32.84 -2.96
N ASP A 826 9.49 31.96 -3.03
CA ASP A 826 9.18 31.03 -1.97
C ASP A 826 9.52 29.62 -2.42
N LEU A 827 10.75 29.19 -2.15
CA LEU A 827 11.30 27.92 -2.64
C LEU A 827 11.57 26.95 -1.49
N SER A 828 11.35 25.68 -1.77
CA SER A 828 11.81 24.57 -0.94
C SER A 828 12.32 23.46 -1.84
N LYS A 829 13.19 22.60 -1.31
CA LYS A 829 13.65 21.40 -2.02
C LYS A 829 13.23 20.14 -1.28
N TYR A 830 12.97 19.09 -2.05
CA TYR A 830 12.65 17.75 -1.56
C TYR A 830 13.57 16.73 -2.22
N TYR A 831 13.73 15.58 -1.57
CA TYR A 831 14.67 14.55 -1.98
C TYR A 831 13.93 13.26 -2.33
N LEU A 832 14.30 12.67 -3.48
CA LEU A 832 14.03 11.29 -3.80
C LEU A 832 15.30 10.50 -3.54
N ASN A 833 15.28 9.66 -2.51
CA ASN A 833 16.42 8.85 -2.11
C ASN A 833 16.24 7.41 -2.59
N ALA A 834 17.33 6.82 -3.04
CA ALA A 834 17.47 5.38 -3.28
C ALA A 834 18.29 4.80 -2.13
N ARG A 835 17.69 3.90 -1.35
CA ARG A 835 18.33 3.29 -0.18
C ARG A 835 18.41 1.78 -0.32
N ARG A 836 19.58 1.25 0.05
CA ARG A 836 19.77 -0.17 0.31
C ARG A 836 19.10 -0.51 1.64
N VAL A 837 18.24 -1.52 1.64
CA VAL A 837 17.50 -1.93 2.85
C VAL A 837 17.80 -3.40 3.14
N GLU A 838 18.48 -3.66 4.25
CA GLU A 838 18.94 -5.01 4.60
C GLU A 838 18.64 -5.35 6.06
N LEU A 839 18.09 -6.54 6.29
CA LEU A 839 17.89 -7.10 7.62
C LEU A 839 19.25 -7.52 8.18
N VAL A 840 19.82 -6.79 9.13
CA VAL A 840 21.16 -7.06 9.68
C VAL A 840 21.15 -7.90 10.95
N GLU A 841 20.03 -7.90 11.68
CA GLU A 841 19.89 -8.68 12.90
C GLU A 841 18.44 -9.14 13.08
N GLN A 842 18.27 -10.39 13.50
CA GLN A 842 17.00 -10.94 13.97
C GLN A 842 17.24 -11.61 15.32
N ASN A 843 16.50 -11.19 16.35
CA ASN A 843 16.53 -11.84 17.65
C ASN A 843 15.21 -12.58 17.88
N SER A 844 15.25 -13.79 18.40
CA SER A 844 14.09 -14.57 18.81
C SER A 844 14.29 -15.02 20.25
N LYS A 845 13.34 -14.73 21.13
CA LYS A 845 13.28 -15.27 22.49
C LYS A 845 12.05 -16.15 22.61
N GLU A 846 12.24 -17.42 22.92
CA GLU A 846 11.16 -18.36 23.24
C GLU A 846 11.15 -18.61 24.74
N PHE A 847 10.06 -18.26 25.41
CA PHE A 847 9.95 -18.31 26.86
C PHE A 847 9.48 -19.70 27.30
N ILE A 848 10.31 -20.38 28.10
CA ILE A 848 9.98 -21.69 28.69
C ILE A 848 8.82 -21.52 29.67
N GLU A 849 8.90 -20.46 30.48
CA GLU A 849 7.84 -20.00 31.36
C GLU A 849 7.20 -18.76 30.71
N PRO A 850 5.94 -18.84 30.24
CA PRO A 850 5.30 -17.73 29.57
C PRO A 850 5.25 -16.47 30.45
N VAL A 851 5.54 -15.30 29.87
CA VAL A 851 5.60 -14.02 30.57
C VAL A 851 4.20 -13.40 30.60
N PRO A 852 3.62 -13.06 31.76
CA PRO A 852 2.30 -12.43 31.82
C PRO A 852 2.33 -11.04 31.18
N MET A 853 1.32 -10.73 30.37
CA MET A 853 1.10 -9.39 29.84
C MET A 853 0.37 -8.55 30.88
N THR A 854 0.97 -7.42 31.25
CA THR A 854 0.41 -6.44 32.19
C THR A 854 0.40 -5.04 31.60
N ILE A 855 -0.29 -4.10 32.26
CA ILE A 855 -0.33 -2.69 31.83
C ILE A 855 1.08 -2.06 31.89
N GLN A 856 1.86 -2.43 32.91
CA GLN A 856 3.27 -2.05 33.02
C GLN A 856 4.15 -3.13 32.39
N ASP A 857 5.27 -2.73 31.80
CA ASP A 857 6.20 -3.68 31.21
C ASP A 857 6.82 -4.56 32.29
N VAL A 858 6.78 -5.87 32.04
CA VAL A 858 7.44 -6.87 32.87
C VAL A 858 8.90 -6.96 32.43
N ASN A 859 9.82 -7.02 33.39
CA ASN A 859 11.21 -7.30 33.05
C ASN A 859 11.35 -8.78 32.61
N ASP A 860 11.48 -8.99 31.30
CA ASP A 860 11.63 -10.30 30.67
C ASP A 860 12.84 -11.08 31.19
N ASP A 861 13.90 -10.40 31.66
CA ASP A 861 15.11 -11.05 32.17
C ASP A 861 14.86 -11.89 33.42
N ASN A 862 13.71 -11.72 34.06
CA ASN A 862 13.27 -12.55 35.18
C ASN A 862 12.72 -13.92 34.75
N TYR A 863 12.51 -14.16 33.46
CA TYR A 863 11.90 -15.39 32.93
C TYR A 863 12.92 -16.20 32.12
N LYS A 864 12.85 -17.53 32.25
CA LYS A 864 13.73 -18.42 31.47
C LYS A 864 13.30 -18.45 30.02
N SER A 865 14.23 -18.11 29.13
CA SER A 865 14.01 -18.13 27.68
C SER A 865 15.17 -18.78 26.93
N ILE A 866 14.86 -19.38 25.79
CA ILE A 866 15.83 -19.75 24.76
C ILE A 866 15.93 -18.58 23.80
N ALA A 867 17.10 -17.95 23.74
CA ALA A 867 17.38 -16.85 22.83
C ALA A 867 18.20 -17.34 21.63
N VAL A 868 17.73 -17.00 20.44
CA VAL A 868 18.43 -17.18 19.18
C VAL A 868 18.67 -15.80 18.58
N LYS A 869 19.93 -15.44 18.37
CA LYS A 869 20.32 -14.23 17.65
C LYS A 869 20.87 -14.62 16.29
N GLN A 870 20.35 -14.03 15.23
CA GLN A 870 20.88 -14.16 13.88
C GLN A 870 21.39 -12.82 13.38
N GLU A 871 22.66 -12.77 12.98
CA GLU A 871 23.28 -11.60 12.34
C GLU A 871 23.49 -11.90 10.85
N PHE A 872 23.13 -10.96 10.00
CA PHE A 872 23.27 -11.08 8.55
C PHE A 872 24.27 -10.04 8.07
N ILE A 873 25.25 -10.50 7.30
CA ILE A 873 26.31 -9.67 6.75
C ILE A 873 26.24 -9.75 5.24
N TYR A 874 26.24 -8.58 4.63
CA TYR A 874 26.08 -8.39 3.20
C TYR A 874 27.38 -7.83 2.60
N ASN A 875 27.47 -7.84 1.28
CA ASN A 875 28.58 -7.22 0.55
C ASN A 875 28.04 -6.36 -0.60
N ALA A 876 28.42 -6.57 -1.87
CA ALA A 876 27.97 -5.72 -2.97
C ALA A 876 26.60 -6.10 -3.56
N LEU A 877 26.19 -7.37 -3.46
CA LEU A 877 24.90 -7.84 -3.97
C LEU A 877 23.80 -7.56 -2.95
N ILE A 878 22.80 -6.78 -3.36
CA ILE A 878 21.73 -6.28 -2.49
C ILE A 878 20.77 -7.42 -2.13
N GLY A 879 20.45 -7.55 -0.83
CA GLY A 879 19.50 -8.54 -0.35
C GLY A 879 20.03 -9.99 -0.29
N LEU A 880 21.32 -10.20 -0.61
CA LEU A 880 21.96 -11.52 -0.61
C LEU A 880 23.08 -11.59 0.45
N PRO A 881 22.82 -12.15 1.65
CA PRO A 881 23.80 -12.16 2.74
C PRO A 881 24.95 -13.13 2.48
N THR A 882 26.18 -12.63 2.51
CA THR A 882 27.42 -13.42 2.37
C THR A 882 27.77 -14.19 3.63
N ARG A 883 27.25 -13.80 4.79
CA ARG A 883 27.37 -14.57 6.03
C ARG A 883 26.13 -14.41 6.90
N THR A 884 25.65 -15.52 7.44
CA THR A 884 24.67 -15.54 8.53
C THR A 884 25.33 -16.16 9.76
N VAL A 885 25.28 -15.47 10.90
CA VAL A 885 25.81 -15.96 12.18
C VAL A 885 24.63 -16.19 13.12
N THR A 886 24.45 -17.42 13.60
CA THR A 886 23.42 -17.77 14.58
C THR A 886 24.06 -18.08 15.93
N TYR A 887 23.64 -17.36 16.97
CA TYR A 887 23.99 -17.60 18.36
C TYR A 887 22.80 -18.22 19.08
N THR A 888 23.05 -19.24 19.91
CA THR A 888 22.03 -19.93 20.70
C THR A 888 22.39 -19.92 22.18
N SER A 889 21.42 -19.58 23.04
CA SER A 889 21.66 -19.47 24.49
C SER A 889 21.78 -20.80 25.23
N GLU A 890 21.28 -21.91 24.66
CA GLU A 890 21.26 -23.23 25.31
C GLU A 890 22.66 -23.85 25.40
N ASP A 891 23.45 -23.76 24.33
CA ASP A 891 24.77 -24.39 24.22
C ASP A 891 25.94 -23.39 24.12
N ASN A 892 25.68 -22.07 24.22
CA ASN A 892 26.58 -21.02 23.73
C ASN A 892 27.08 -21.31 22.30
N GLY A 893 26.25 -22.00 21.51
CA GLY A 893 26.60 -22.49 20.19
C GLY A 893 26.59 -21.36 19.17
N VAL A 894 27.64 -21.29 18.36
CA VAL A 894 27.77 -20.33 17.27
C VAL A 894 27.82 -21.09 15.95
N PHE A 895 26.88 -20.80 15.07
CA PHE A 895 26.76 -21.39 13.74
C PHE A 895 26.99 -20.33 12.68
N TRP A 896 27.99 -20.50 11.82
CA TRP A 896 28.21 -19.60 10.69
C TRP A 896 27.78 -20.30 9.42
N HIS A 897 27.08 -19.58 8.56
CA HIS A 897 26.78 -20.00 7.21
C HIS A 897 27.30 -18.92 6.25
N ASN A 898 28.43 -19.22 5.61
CA ASN A 898 29.08 -18.32 4.67
C ASN A 898 28.69 -18.69 3.23
N ARG A 899 28.41 -17.70 2.41
CA ARG A 899 28.02 -17.81 1.01
C ARG A 899 28.98 -16.99 0.16
N ILE A 900 29.47 -17.60 -0.91
CA ILE A 900 30.26 -16.94 -1.95
C ILE A 900 29.40 -16.88 -3.20
N TYR A 901 29.12 -15.67 -3.68
CA TYR A 901 28.31 -15.44 -4.87
C TYR A 901 29.19 -15.19 -6.11
N ALA A 902 28.55 -15.13 -7.29
CA ALA A 902 29.24 -14.97 -8.57
C ALA A 902 30.04 -13.66 -8.71
N ASN A 903 29.79 -12.64 -7.88
CA ASN A 903 30.59 -11.41 -7.84
C ASN A 903 31.90 -11.55 -7.05
N GLN A 904 32.17 -12.70 -6.42
CA GLN A 904 33.35 -12.96 -5.62
C GLN A 904 34.19 -14.15 -6.12
N PRO A 905 34.48 -14.27 -7.43
CA PRO A 905 35.20 -15.43 -7.96
C PRO A 905 36.64 -15.55 -7.40
N HIS A 906 37.24 -14.43 -6.99
CA HIS A 906 38.57 -14.39 -6.37
C HIS A 906 38.66 -15.09 -5.00
N LEU A 907 37.52 -15.36 -4.35
CA LEU A 907 37.48 -16.12 -3.08
C LEU A 907 37.45 -17.64 -3.29
N LEU A 908 37.23 -18.10 -4.53
CA LEU A 908 37.19 -19.51 -4.86
C LEU A 908 38.61 -20.03 -5.09
N THR A 909 39.03 -21.01 -4.28
CA THR A 909 40.33 -21.69 -4.42
C THR A 909 40.17 -23.06 -5.07
N GLY A 910 41.16 -23.48 -5.85
CA GLY A 910 41.16 -24.81 -6.50
C GLY A 910 40.21 -24.95 -7.69
N ILE A 911 39.82 -23.83 -8.31
CA ILE A 911 39.03 -23.82 -9.56
C ILE A 911 39.93 -23.48 -10.76
N THR A 912 39.55 -23.96 -11.95
CA THR A 912 40.28 -23.69 -13.19
C THR A 912 39.96 -22.30 -13.75
N ALA A 913 40.83 -21.77 -14.63
CA ALA A 913 40.58 -20.49 -15.30
C ALA A 913 39.26 -20.47 -16.11
N ALA A 914 38.88 -21.61 -16.72
CA ALA A 914 37.62 -21.76 -17.44
C ALA A 914 36.40 -21.68 -16.51
N GLN A 915 36.49 -22.29 -15.32
CA GLN A 915 35.44 -22.22 -14.30
C GLN A 915 35.33 -20.81 -13.72
N THR A 916 36.45 -20.13 -13.47
CA THR A 916 36.44 -18.71 -13.06
C THR A 916 35.75 -17.85 -14.11
N ALA A 917 36.05 -18.05 -15.40
CA ALA A 917 35.38 -17.34 -16.50
C ALA A 917 33.87 -17.63 -16.56
N ALA A 918 33.45 -18.89 -16.32
CA ALA A 918 32.04 -19.24 -16.23
C ALA A 918 31.32 -18.56 -15.06
N VAL A 919 31.97 -18.47 -13.89
CA VAL A 919 31.42 -17.74 -12.74
C VAL A 919 31.30 -16.24 -13.03
N SER A 920 32.32 -15.62 -13.65
CA SER A 920 32.22 -14.24 -14.10
C SER A 920 31.07 -14.03 -15.10
N LYS A 921 30.82 -15.03 -15.96
CA LYS A 921 29.72 -14.98 -16.91
C LYS A 921 28.34 -15.05 -16.24
N LEU A 922 28.20 -15.73 -15.11
CA LEU A 922 26.96 -15.69 -14.31
C LEU A 922 26.63 -14.26 -13.86
N LEU A 923 27.64 -13.50 -13.43
CA LEU A 923 27.46 -12.09 -13.03
C LEU A 923 27.00 -11.22 -14.21
N GLU A 924 27.59 -11.39 -15.40
CA GLU A 924 27.16 -10.67 -16.61
C GLU A 924 25.69 -10.97 -16.99
N LEU A 925 25.24 -12.20 -16.73
CA LEU A 925 23.87 -12.65 -16.97
C LEU A 925 22.92 -12.32 -15.80
N ASN A 926 23.41 -11.66 -14.74
CA ASN A 926 22.70 -11.42 -13.48
C ASN A 926 22.14 -12.69 -12.82
N LYS A 927 22.76 -13.86 -13.05
CA LYS A 927 22.44 -15.16 -12.40
C LYS A 927 23.17 -15.25 -11.05
N VAL A 928 22.75 -14.42 -10.09
CA VAL A 928 23.45 -14.20 -8.81
C VAL A 928 22.66 -14.66 -7.58
N SER A 929 21.39 -15.07 -7.74
CA SER A 929 20.51 -15.51 -6.65
C SER A 929 21.05 -16.72 -5.88
N ALA A 930 21.65 -17.67 -6.60
CA ALA A 930 22.25 -18.87 -6.01
C ALA A 930 23.74 -18.63 -5.68
N PRO A 931 24.21 -19.00 -4.48
CA PRO A 931 25.62 -18.99 -4.17
C PRO A 931 26.38 -20.04 -4.99
N VAL A 932 27.63 -19.71 -5.34
CA VAL A 932 28.56 -20.61 -6.03
C VAL A 932 29.22 -21.57 -5.04
N GLU A 933 29.43 -21.13 -3.81
CA GLU A 933 29.92 -21.96 -2.71
C GLU A 933 29.28 -21.55 -1.38
N GLU A 934 28.91 -22.54 -0.59
CA GLU A 934 28.40 -22.40 0.77
C GLU A 934 29.29 -23.15 1.75
N ARG A 935 29.53 -22.58 2.92
CA ARG A 935 30.32 -23.19 4.01
C ARG A 935 29.60 -23.03 5.33
N THR A 936 29.48 -24.12 6.06
CA THR A 936 28.91 -24.15 7.41
C THR A 936 29.99 -24.36 8.45
N PHE A 937 29.90 -23.65 9.55
CA PHE A 937 30.83 -23.76 10.68
C PHE A 937 30.05 -23.90 11.97
N LYS A 938 30.59 -24.68 12.92
CA LYS A 938 30.05 -24.82 14.28
C LYS A 938 31.16 -24.59 15.30
N GLY A 939 30.85 -23.82 16.34
CA GLY A 939 31.73 -23.54 17.47
C GLY A 939 30.95 -23.32 18.77
N VAL A 940 31.69 -23.09 19.85
CA VAL A 940 31.17 -22.78 21.19
C VAL A 940 31.85 -21.51 21.68
N GLY A 941 31.07 -20.52 22.14
CA GLY A 941 31.59 -19.24 22.63
C GLY A 941 32.26 -18.37 21.56
N ALA A 942 33.23 -17.55 21.95
CA ALA A 942 33.95 -16.61 21.07
C ALA A 942 35.11 -17.24 20.26
N VAL A 943 35.22 -18.57 20.24
CA VAL A 943 36.25 -19.28 19.47
C VAL A 943 35.86 -19.31 17.99
N LEU A 944 36.82 -19.10 17.08
CA LEU A 944 36.62 -19.26 15.64
C LEU A 944 35.97 -20.64 15.36
N PRO A 945 34.74 -20.68 14.81
CA PRO A 945 34.03 -21.94 14.64
C PRO A 945 34.70 -22.79 13.56
N THR A 946 34.66 -24.10 13.77
CA THR A 946 35.30 -25.07 12.88
C THR A 946 34.40 -25.43 11.71
N LEU A 947 34.96 -25.65 10.52
CA LEU A 947 34.20 -26.01 9.32
C LEU A 947 33.52 -27.38 9.53
N THR A 948 32.21 -27.44 9.35
CA THR A 948 31.43 -28.69 9.46
C THR A 948 31.04 -29.27 8.11
N GLY A 949 30.94 -28.42 7.09
CA GLY A 949 30.72 -28.85 5.72
C GLY A 949 30.77 -27.69 4.73
N ALA A 950 31.07 -28.01 3.49
CA ALA A 950 31.03 -27.07 2.37
C ALA A 950 30.32 -27.72 1.17
N GLN A 951 29.66 -26.91 0.36
CA GLN A 951 29.10 -27.30 -0.92
C GLN A 951 29.51 -26.26 -1.96
N ARG A 952 29.96 -26.70 -3.14
CA ARG A 952 30.33 -25.81 -4.24
C ARG A 952 29.72 -26.32 -5.53
N THR A 953 29.20 -25.41 -6.34
CA THR A 953 28.76 -25.70 -7.69
C THR A 953 29.77 -25.12 -8.68
N LEU A 954 30.38 -25.96 -9.50
CA LEU A 954 31.24 -25.56 -10.60
C LEU A 954 30.41 -25.44 -11.87
N TYR A 955 30.69 -24.41 -12.66
CA TYR A 955 29.93 -24.07 -13.85
C TYR A 955 30.82 -24.10 -15.09
N LYS A 956 30.21 -24.38 -16.24
CA LYS A 956 30.81 -24.18 -17.56
C LYS A 956 29.78 -23.74 -18.58
N SER A 957 30.27 -23.36 -19.76
CA SER A 957 29.47 -23.17 -20.97
C SER A 957 29.10 -24.52 -21.58
N TRP A 958 27.83 -24.70 -21.93
CA TRP A 958 27.30 -25.94 -22.49
C TRP A 958 26.88 -25.79 -23.96
N ASN A 959 26.89 -26.90 -24.70
CA ASN A 959 26.36 -26.99 -26.06
C ASN A 959 26.92 -25.94 -27.05
N ASN A 960 28.20 -25.56 -26.88
CA ASN A 960 28.86 -24.49 -27.64
C ASN A 960 28.12 -23.14 -27.62
N LYS A 961 27.29 -22.88 -26.58
CA LYS A 961 26.55 -21.63 -26.39
C LYS A 961 27.19 -20.82 -25.26
N PRO A 962 27.92 -19.71 -25.55
CA PRO A 962 28.71 -18.99 -24.55
C PRO A 962 27.90 -18.38 -23.40
N ASN A 963 26.60 -18.17 -23.59
CA ASN A 963 25.70 -17.65 -22.55
C ASN A 963 24.95 -18.77 -21.79
N LEU A 964 25.06 -20.03 -22.19
CA LEU A 964 24.43 -21.17 -21.51
C LEU A 964 25.34 -21.68 -20.40
N ILE A 965 25.38 -20.94 -19.29
CA ILE A 965 26.19 -21.27 -18.12
C ILE A 965 25.35 -22.05 -17.12
N LEU A 966 25.65 -23.34 -16.99
CA LEU A 966 24.91 -24.29 -16.14
C LEU A 966 25.88 -25.11 -15.27
N PRO A 967 25.39 -25.68 -14.15
CA PRO A 967 26.18 -26.55 -13.30
C PRO A 967 26.82 -27.72 -14.07
N GLU A 968 28.09 -27.97 -13.78
CA GLU A 968 28.86 -29.12 -14.27
C GLU A 968 29.12 -30.13 -13.15
N ILE A 969 29.53 -29.63 -11.99
CA ILE A 969 29.94 -30.47 -10.87
C ILE A 969 29.40 -29.85 -9.59
N ILE A 970 28.75 -30.65 -8.75
CA ILE A 970 28.49 -30.29 -7.36
C ILE A 970 29.52 -31.00 -6.50
N GLN A 971 30.34 -30.23 -5.81
CA GLN A 971 31.30 -30.70 -4.84
C GLN A 971 30.74 -30.55 -3.43
N SER A 972 31.10 -31.45 -2.53
CA SER A 972 30.81 -31.30 -1.10
C SER A 972 31.99 -31.75 -0.25
N SER A 973 32.10 -31.22 0.96
CA SER A 973 32.96 -31.77 2.00
C SER A 973 32.19 -31.95 3.31
N LYS A 974 32.60 -32.93 4.11
CA LYS A 974 32.09 -33.15 5.48
C LYS A 974 33.25 -33.11 6.48
N GLY A 975 33.04 -32.42 7.60
CA GLY A 975 34.00 -32.34 8.70
C GLY A 975 35.10 -31.28 8.54
N THR A 976 35.95 -31.19 9.56
CA THR A 976 36.90 -30.08 9.81
C THR A 976 38.13 -30.05 8.90
N ALA A 977 38.37 -31.10 8.12
CA ALA A 977 39.55 -31.25 7.25
C ALA A 977 39.24 -31.73 5.82
N GLY A 978 37.96 -31.85 5.45
CA GLY A 978 37.58 -32.39 4.14
C GLY A 978 37.87 -31.41 3.02
N ALA A 979 38.75 -31.79 2.08
CA ALA A 979 38.82 -31.13 0.78
C ALA A 979 37.46 -31.26 0.07
N LEU A 980 37.11 -30.30 -0.79
CA LEU A 980 35.91 -30.42 -1.62
C LEU A 980 36.08 -31.60 -2.58
N GLU A 981 35.15 -32.55 -2.53
CA GLU A 981 35.13 -33.72 -3.40
C GLU A 981 33.92 -33.64 -4.33
N ASP A 982 34.10 -33.97 -5.61
CA ASP A 982 32.97 -34.07 -6.53
C ASP A 982 31.98 -35.12 -6.01
N ARG A 983 30.69 -34.76 -6.02
CA ARG A 983 29.60 -35.63 -5.59
C ARG A 983 28.68 -35.92 -6.74
N VAL A 984 28.21 -34.88 -7.41
CA VAL A 984 27.30 -34.98 -8.55
C VAL A 984 28.03 -34.45 -9.77
N LEU A 985 28.08 -35.24 -10.82
CA LEU A 985 28.59 -34.88 -12.13
C LEU A 985 27.39 -34.76 -13.06
N ILE A 986 27.30 -33.63 -13.75
CA ILE A 986 26.34 -33.43 -14.82
C ILE A 986 27.16 -33.51 -16.10
N GLU A 987 26.85 -34.51 -16.91
CA GLU A 987 27.66 -34.86 -18.08
C GLU A 987 27.05 -34.29 -19.37
N GLU A 988 25.72 -34.17 -19.43
CA GLU A 988 25.00 -33.71 -20.61
C GLU A 988 23.76 -32.87 -20.25
N TYR A 989 23.46 -31.90 -21.13
CA TYR A 989 22.22 -31.14 -21.15
C TYR A 989 21.61 -31.18 -22.55
N ASP A 990 20.28 -31.22 -22.62
CA ASP A 990 19.56 -31.05 -23.87
C ASP A 990 19.59 -29.60 -24.39
N SER A 991 18.94 -29.36 -25.53
CA SER A 991 18.82 -28.03 -26.13
C SER A 991 17.93 -27.06 -25.34
N GLN A 992 17.13 -27.56 -24.39
CA GLN A 992 16.23 -26.82 -23.50
C GLN A 992 16.81 -26.58 -22.09
N ALA A 993 18.10 -26.87 -21.89
CA ALA A 993 18.79 -26.74 -20.61
C ALA A 993 18.25 -27.68 -19.50
N ASN A 994 17.78 -28.88 -19.86
CA ASN A 994 17.50 -29.95 -18.91
C ASN A 994 18.70 -30.91 -18.83
N ALA A 995 19.07 -31.35 -17.63
CA ALA A 995 20.18 -32.27 -17.43
C ALA A 995 19.79 -33.69 -17.87
N THR A 996 20.39 -34.21 -18.94
CA THR A 996 20.02 -35.51 -19.54
C THR A 996 20.86 -36.66 -19.04
N LEU A 997 22.07 -36.41 -18.54
CA LEU A 997 22.95 -37.43 -17.99
C LEU A 997 23.62 -36.92 -16.72
N VAL A 998 23.32 -37.56 -15.59
CA VAL A 998 23.89 -37.22 -14.29
C VAL A 998 24.45 -38.46 -13.61
N SER A 999 25.50 -38.32 -12.82
CA SER A 999 26.07 -39.43 -12.06
C SER A 999 26.58 -38.96 -10.72
N MET A 1000 26.61 -39.86 -9.74
CA MET A 1000 27.46 -39.64 -8.57
C MET A 1000 28.93 -39.85 -8.99
N LYS A 1001 29.89 -39.17 -8.37
CA LYS A 1001 31.31 -39.41 -8.66
C LYS A 1001 31.65 -40.91 -8.49
N ASN A 1002 32.15 -41.55 -9.53
CA ASN A 1002 32.40 -43.01 -9.62
C ASN A 1002 31.17 -43.91 -9.40
N GLY A 1003 29.97 -43.34 -9.42
CA GLY A 1003 28.70 -44.04 -9.26
C GLY A 1003 28.04 -44.37 -10.60
N PRO A 1004 26.92 -45.10 -10.57
CA PRO A 1004 26.13 -45.37 -11.76
C PRO A 1004 25.59 -44.07 -12.37
N LYS A 1005 25.49 -44.05 -13.70
CA LYS A 1005 24.87 -42.94 -14.43
C LYS A 1005 23.34 -43.06 -14.40
N THR A 1006 22.67 -41.92 -14.35
CA THR A 1006 21.23 -41.79 -14.51
C THR A 1006 20.95 -40.94 -15.74
N MET A 1007 20.20 -41.49 -16.69
CA MET A 1007 19.76 -40.78 -17.88
C MET A 1007 18.32 -40.31 -17.72
N TYR A 1008 18.06 -39.06 -18.12
CA TYR A 1008 16.72 -38.50 -18.21
C TYR A 1008 16.41 -38.14 -19.66
N VAL A 1009 15.18 -38.41 -20.08
CA VAL A 1009 14.63 -37.91 -21.33
C VAL A 1009 13.42 -37.05 -21.05
N TYR A 1010 13.37 -35.88 -21.69
CA TYR A 1010 12.33 -34.88 -21.48
C TYR A 1010 11.42 -34.77 -22.71
N ASN A 1011 10.16 -34.35 -22.50
CA ASN A 1011 9.30 -33.88 -23.57
C ASN A 1011 9.59 -32.41 -23.91
N ALA A 1012 8.90 -31.88 -24.92
CA ALA A 1012 9.04 -30.48 -25.33
C ALA A 1012 8.65 -29.45 -24.24
N PHE A 1013 7.94 -29.87 -23.19
CA PHE A 1013 7.53 -29.06 -22.05
C PHE A 1013 8.51 -29.15 -20.87
N GLY A 1014 9.66 -29.83 -21.02
CA GLY A 1014 10.64 -30.02 -19.96
C GLY A 1014 10.23 -31.02 -18.89
N GLN A 1015 9.24 -31.87 -19.15
CA GLN A 1015 8.79 -32.91 -18.23
C GLN A 1015 9.52 -34.23 -18.54
N VAL A 1016 9.96 -34.95 -17.51
CA VAL A 1016 10.68 -36.23 -17.65
C VAL A 1016 9.72 -37.28 -18.22
N LEU A 1017 9.97 -37.79 -19.43
CA LEU A 1017 9.24 -38.93 -20.03
C LEU A 1017 9.82 -40.28 -19.60
N MET A 1018 11.13 -40.32 -19.38
CA MET A 1018 11.85 -41.56 -19.08
C MET A 1018 13.04 -41.25 -18.17
N LYS A 1019 13.22 -42.09 -17.14
CA LYS A 1019 14.38 -42.11 -16.25
C LYS A 1019 15.02 -43.49 -16.32
N ILE A 1020 16.33 -43.56 -16.54
CA ILE A 1020 17.11 -44.80 -16.54
C ILE A 1020 18.21 -44.69 -15.48
N GLU A 1021 18.05 -45.39 -14.37
CA GLU A 1021 19.07 -45.53 -13.33
C GLU A 1021 20.01 -46.69 -13.68
N ASN A 1022 21.30 -46.60 -13.32
CA ASN A 1022 22.35 -47.55 -13.74
C ASN A 1022 22.54 -47.63 -15.27
N TYR A 1023 22.46 -46.49 -15.95
CA TYR A 1023 22.65 -46.40 -17.40
C TYR A 1023 24.07 -46.81 -17.83
N THR A 1024 24.18 -47.86 -18.64
CA THR A 1024 25.45 -48.45 -19.13
C THR A 1024 25.80 -48.06 -20.57
N GLY A 1025 24.98 -47.25 -21.24
CA GLY A 1025 25.18 -46.88 -22.65
C GLY A 1025 24.65 -47.90 -23.68
N ALA A 1026 24.19 -49.07 -23.23
CA ALA A 1026 23.66 -50.14 -24.09
C ALA A 1026 22.12 -50.21 -24.02
N ALA A 1027 21.42 -49.11 -24.32
CA ALA A 1027 20.01 -49.19 -24.64
C ALA A 1027 19.89 -49.63 -26.12
N SER A 1028 19.29 -50.79 -26.38
CA SER A 1028 19.05 -51.25 -27.74
C SER A 1028 17.97 -50.35 -28.37
N GLY A 1029 18.40 -49.30 -29.09
CA GLY A 1029 17.49 -48.43 -29.86
C GLY A 1029 17.60 -46.91 -29.66
N SER A 1030 18.57 -46.38 -28.89
CA SER A 1030 18.65 -44.93 -28.61
C SER A 1030 19.74 -44.16 -29.37
N GLY A 1031 20.35 -44.77 -30.39
CA GLY A 1031 21.13 -44.04 -31.39
C GLY A 1031 20.20 -43.62 -32.52
N THR A 1032 20.20 -42.35 -32.91
CA THR A 1032 19.49 -41.77 -34.08
C THR A 1032 18.00 -41.46 -33.93
N GLY A 1033 17.62 -40.49 -33.08
CA GLY A 1033 16.43 -39.65 -33.32
C GLY A 1033 15.06 -40.33 -33.52
N GLU A 1034 14.95 -41.63 -33.25
CA GLU A 1034 13.71 -42.38 -33.35
C GLU A 1034 12.79 -42.00 -32.19
N PRO A 1035 11.48 -41.79 -32.42
CA PRO A 1035 10.54 -41.49 -31.36
C PRO A 1035 10.50 -42.62 -30.32
N ILE A 1036 10.64 -42.27 -29.05
CA ILE A 1036 10.52 -43.23 -27.93
C ILE A 1036 9.15 -43.87 -28.01
N THR A 1037 9.11 -45.17 -28.29
CA THR A 1037 7.89 -45.96 -28.33
C THR A 1037 7.55 -46.37 -26.90
N PHE A 1038 6.44 -45.83 -26.37
CA PHE A 1038 5.97 -46.21 -25.05
C PHE A 1038 5.55 -47.68 -25.04
N PRO A 1039 5.96 -48.48 -24.05
CA PRO A 1039 5.57 -49.87 -23.96
C PRO A 1039 4.06 -49.98 -23.71
N GLU A 1040 3.32 -50.51 -24.68
CA GLU A 1040 1.91 -50.85 -24.52
C GLU A 1040 1.81 -52.14 -23.68
N ILE A 1041 1.41 -52.00 -22.42
CA ILE A 1041 1.26 -53.16 -21.52
C ILE A 1041 -0.07 -53.85 -21.84
N VAL A 1042 0.02 -54.97 -22.56
CA VAL A 1042 -1.12 -55.85 -22.82
C VAL A 1042 -1.31 -56.80 -21.63
N PRO A 1043 -2.50 -56.85 -21.00
CA PRO A 1043 -2.77 -57.75 -19.87
C PRO A 1043 -2.44 -59.22 -20.22
N GLY A 1044 -1.62 -59.87 -19.40
CA GLY A 1044 -1.22 -61.28 -19.58
C GLY A 1044 0.10 -61.52 -20.34
N THR A 1045 0.79 -60.47 -20.76
CA THR A 1045 2.08 -60.56 -21.48
C THR A 1045 3.27 -60.41 -20.52
N PRO A 1046 4.39 -61.16 -20.69
CA PRO A 1046 5.59 -60.97 -19.87
C PRO A 1046 6.16 -59.55 -20.01
N CYS A 1047 6.59 -58.95 -18.90
CA CYS A 1047 7.25 -57.64 -18.91
C CYS A 1047 8.65 -57.74 -19.53
N ASN A 1048 8.85 -57.15 -20.71
CA ASN A 1048 10.13 -57.20 -21.43
C ASN A 1048 10.98 -55.92 -21.26
N MET A 1049 10.56 -54.95 -20.45
CA MET A 1049 11.32 -53.70 -20.27
C MET A 1049 12.72 -53.93 -19.69
N ALA A 1050 12.85 -54.86 -18.75
CA ALA A 1050 14.15 -55.25 -18.21
C ALA A 1050 15.07 -55.93 -19.26
N GLN A 1051 14.51 -56.48 -20.35
CA GLN A 1051 15.29 -57.06 -21.45
C GLN A 1051 15.78 -55.99 -22.45
N ASN A 1052 14.99 -54.93 -22.67
CA ASN A 1052 15.34 -53.84 -23.58
C ASN A 1052 16.39 -52.88 -22.99
N TYR A 1053 16.51 -52.84 -21.67
CA TYR A 1053 17.46 -52.00 -20.93
C TYR A 1053 18.26 -52.82 -19.90
N PRO A 1054 19.13 -53.74 -20.36
CA PRO A 1054 19.84 -54.66 -19.48
C PRO A 1054 20.78 -53.92 -18.51
N GLY A 1055 20.59 -54.16 -17.21
CA GLY A 1055 21.38 -53.56 -16.13
C GLY A 1055 20.90 -52.18 -15.65
N GLY A 1056 19.90 -51.57 -16.31
CA GLY A 1056 19.31 -50.30 -15.92
C GLY A 1056 17.90 -50.45 -15.35
N GLN A 1057 17.54 -49.64 -14.35
CA GLN A 1057 16.16 -49.51 -13.87
C GLN A 1057 15.49 -48.35 -14.62
N VAL A 1058 14.52 -48.68 -15.47
CA VAL A 1058 13.76 -47.72 -16.26
C VAL A 1058 12.43 -47.40 -15.60
N THR A 1059 12.07 -46.12 -15.56
CA THR A 1059 10.74 -45.63 -15.21
C THR A 1059 10.23 -44.72 -16.34
N PHE A 1060 9.03 -44.99 -16.84
CA PHE A 1060 8.34 -44.14 -17.80
C PHE A 1060 7.27 -43.30 -17.13
N TYR A 1061 7.11 -42.07 -17.59
CA TYR A 1061 6.11 -41.12 -17.11
C TYR A 1061 5.24 -40.67 -18.29
N HIS A 1062 3.94 -40.81 -18.13
CA HIS A 1062 2.96 -40.46 -19.14
C HIS A 1062 2.13 -39.29 -18.65
N TYR A 1063 2.12 -38.25 -19.45
CA TYR A 1063 1.36 -37.04 -19.18
C TYR A 1063 0.13 -37.02 -20.08
N ASP A 1064 -0.95 -36.45 -19.57
CA ASP A 1064 -2.12 -36.15 -20.38
C ASP A 1064 -1.72 -35.13 -21.48
N PRO A 1065 -1.97 -35.43 -22.77
CA PRO A 1065 -1.52 -34.57 -23.86
C PRO A 1065 -2.24 -33.21 -23.89
N VAL A 1066 -3.35 -33.08 -23.17
CA VAL A 1066 -4.20 -31.88 -23.08
C VAL A 1066 -3.84 -31.10 -21.81
N THR A 1067 -3.92 -31.71 -20.62
CA THR A 1067 -3.69 -31.03 -19.34
C THR A 1067 -2.24 -30.98 -18.89
N GLN A 1068 -1.35 -31.77 -19.51
CA GLN A 1068 0.07 -31.90 -19.14
C GLN A 1068 0.30 -32.42 -17.72
N LEU A 1069 -0.71 -33.01 -17.08
CA LEU A 1069 -0.59 -33.64 -15.77
C LEU A 1069 -0.09 -35.08 -15.90
N LEU A 1070 0.73 -35.55 -14.95
CA LEU A 1070 1.21 -36.93 -14.93
C LEU A 1070 0.04 -37.85 -14.65
N ILE A 1071 -0.43 -38.65 -15.61
CA ILE A 1071 -1.59 -39.54 -15.41
C ILE A 1071 -1.18 -40.98 -15.10
N LYS A 1072 0.03 -41.37 -15.48
CA LYS A 1072 0.50 -42.75 -15.35
C LYS A 1072 2.03 -42.80 -15.27
N SER A 1073 2.56 -43.59 -14.34
CA SER A 1073 3.97 -44.00 -14.34
C SER A 1073 4.10 -45.51 -14.43
N ILE A 1074 5.18 -45.99 -15.03
CA ILE A 1074 5.45 -47.42 -15.24
C ILE A 1074 6.87 -47.72 -14.79
N ASP A 1075 7.02 -48.61 -13.82
CA ASP A 1075 8.33 -49.05 -13.31
C ASP A 1075 8.97 -50.16 -14.17
N SER A 1076 10.21 -50.56 -13.86
CA SER A 1076 10.95 -51.57 -14.64
C SER A 1076 10.31 -52.96 -14.66
N ASN A 1077 9.40 -53.23 -13.73
CA ASN A 1077 8.64 -54.48 -13.62
C ASN A 1077 7.26 -54.37 -14.31
N CYS A 1078 7.03 -53.31 -15.09
CA CYS A 1078 5.75 -53.01 -15.73
C CYS A 1078 4.60 -52.79 -14.74
N ARG A 1079 4.89 -52.42 -13.48
CA ARG A 1079 3.85 -52.01 -12.53
C ARG A 1079 3.44 -50.58 -12.84
N ILE A 1080 2.13 -50.38 -12.88
CA ILE A 1080 1.52 -49.10 -13.24
C ILE A 1080 1.10 -48.38 -11.96
N THR A 1081 1.49 -47.12 -11.81
CA THR A 1081 0.87 -46.20 -10.84
C THR A 1081 0.05 -45.19 -11.62
N THR A 1082 -1.23 -45.02 -11.27
CA THR A 1082 -2.13 -44.06 -11.94
C THR A 1082 -2.44 -42.88 -11.02
N TYR A 1083 -2.58 -41.71 -11.63
CA TYR A 1083 -2.82 -40.45 -10.93
C TYR A 1083 -4.10 -39.83 -11.51
N GLU A 1084 -5.07 -39.57 -10.65
CA GLU A 1084 -6.34 -38.95 -11.01
C GLU A 1084 -6.39 -37.53 -10.47
N TYR A 1085 -6.92 -36.60 -11.26
CA TYR A 1085 -7.04 -35.19 -10.91
C TYR A 1085 -8.50 -34.74 -10.88
N ASP A 1086 -8.76 -33.65 -10.16
CA ASP A 1086 -10.06 -32.96 -10.17
C ASP A 1086 -10.18 -31.95 -11.33
N VAL A 1087 -11.28 -31.19 -11.35
CA VAL A 1087 -11.62 -30.28 -12.46
C VAL A 1087 -10.79 -28.99 -12.49
N LEU A 1088 -10.06 -28.70 -11.41
CA LEU A 1088 -9.03 -27.67 -11.34
C LEU A 1088 -7.62 -28.24 -11.51
N ASN A 1089 -7.48 -29.47 -12.00
CA ASN A 1089 -6.20 -30.16 -12.19
C ASN A 1089 -5.42 -30.39 -10.88
N ARG A 1090 -6.08 -30.46 -9.73
CA ARG A 1090 -5.44 -30.84 -8.46
C ARG A 1090 -5.45 -32.35 -8.31
N LEU A 1091 -4.38 -32.93 -7.77
CA LEU A 1091 -4.29 -34.38 -7.57
C LEU A 1091 -5.41 -34.81 -6.62
N LYS A 1092 -6.19 -35.80 -7.05
CA LYS A 1092 -7.33 -36.34 -6.32
C LYS A 1092 -7.00 -37.72 -5.74
N GLN A 1093 -6.44 -38.62 -6.54
CA GLN A 1093 -6.13 -39.99 -6.12
C GLN A 1093 -4.87 -40.51 -6.78
N VAL A 1094 -4.17 -41.40 -6.08
CA VAL A 1094 -3.08 -42.21 -6.60
C VAL A 1094 -3.44 -43.67 -6.39
N LYS A 1095 -3.37 -44.47 -7.44
CA LYS A 1095 -3.68 -45.90 -7.39
C LYS A 1095 -2.47 -46.74 -7.80
N ASP A 1096 -2.30 -47.86 -7.13
CA ASP A 1096 -1.28 -48.85 -7.47
C ASP A 1096 -1.67 -49.69 -8.71
N HIS A 1097 -0.84 -50.68 -9.04
CA HIS A 1097 -1.02 -51.52 -10.22
C HIS A 1097 -2.23 -52.47 -10.14
N GLU A 1098 -2.74 -52.73 -8.94
CA GLU A 1098 -3.93 -53.53 -8.68
C GLU A 1098 -5.21 -52.68 -8.69
N GLY A 1099 -5.07 -51.36 -8.82
CA GLY A 1099 -6.17 -50.39 -8.77
C GLY A 1099 -6.56 -49.98 -7.35
N ASN A 1100 -5.80 -50.38 -6.34
CA ASN A 1100 -6.04 -49.96 -4.95
C ASN A 1100 -5.61 -48.51 -4.78
N ILE A 1101 -6.40 -47.74 -4.03
CA ILE A 1101 -6.06 -46.34 -3.71
C ILE A 1101 -4.94 -46.34 -2.66
N ILE A 1102 -3.76 -45.88 -3.05
CA ILE A 1102 -2.60 -45.73 -2.16
C ILE A 1102 -2.44 -44.28 -1.65
N GLY A 1103 -3.16 -43.33 -2.25
CA GLY A 1103 -3.30 -41.97 -1.76
C GLY A 1103 -4.63 -41.35 -2.21
N ASP A 1104 -5.33 -40.70 -1.29
CA ASP A 1104 -6.62 -40.03 -1.52
C ASP A 1104 -6.53 -38.59 -0.99
N TYR A 1105 -6.85 -37.62 -1.85
CA TYR A 1105 -6.69 -36.18 -1.63
C TYR A 1105 -8.01 -35.47 -1.88
N ASP A 1106 -9.11 -36.06 -1.38
CA ASP A 1106 -10.43 -35.48 -1.56
C ASP A 1106 -10.50 -34.11 -0.87
N ASN A 1107 -10.52 -33.05 -1.69
CA ASN A 1107 -10.77 -31.68 -1.25
C ASN A 1107 -12.23 -31.47 -0.83
N ASN A 1108 -13.10 -32.46 -1.06
CA ASN A 1108 -14.41 -32.50 -0.45
C ASN A 1108 -14.28 -33.27 0.86
N TYR A 1109 -14.52 -32.56 1.96
CA TYR A 1109 -14.60 -33.11 3.30
C TYR A 1109 -15.33 -34.45 3.30
N LYS A 1110 -14.60 -35.56 3.50
CA LYS A 1110 -15.21 -36.78 4.01
C LYS A 1110 -15.70 -36.44 5.42
N LEU A 1111 -17.03 -36.43 5.58
CA LEU A 1111 -17.66 -36.49 6.88
C LEU A 1111 -17.10 -37.74 7.58
N ASN A 1112 -16.36 -37.54 8.67
CA ASN A 1112 -16.15 -38.61 9.64
C ASN A 1112 -17.44 -38.83 10.43
#